data_AF-A0A1X3P603-F1
#
_entry.id   AF-A0A1X3P603-F1
#
_cell.length_a   1.000
_cell.length_b   1.000
_cell.length_c   1.000
_cell.angle_alpha   90.00
_cell.angle_beta   90.00
_cell.angle_gamma   90.00
#
_symmetry.space_group_name_H-M   'P 1'
#
loop_
_entity.id
_entity.type
_entity.pdbx_description
1 polymer ?
#
loop_
_entity_poly.entity_id
_entity_poly.type
_entity_poly.pdbx_seq_one_letter_code
_entity_poly.pdbx_strand_id
1 'polypeptide(L)'
;MTTVSRIRIERSHAIQYRMPLKRPFGTSRATTQSSINFLVRLHSTHHGRSLVGVGEAQPRNRLTGDVSRRAAWRFFSEAVESLHEVELDVTNPDVARREVIRVMDDLQALAVRRSVDANREKPHRGTLLGLEIALLDLVAQALDVSLTEVLGSVRRDDVVVTASTIPTQASQSVLTRKVNRQSTRFSVNRVKGIGDADADYSSLLVIHEANVATETPKQIWMDLNEGLDVEGAREFLQRLVRGMGAGELPESIVLEQPVPKASGEHMPVLQQYADSLTAEAGVGDICLMVDESVWDADDVEDLFGLGGCRALNIKLAKAGGLLPALAAAERAVALDPDVKIYIGGMIGTSDLSIWAMRQLIRALPRIDFMSTTPPSNLEERIANPLVKLRKGTGVFEPSEISGLGSALAYEKLAPYIVEQDWYPAPRVSSLLDGENSYQVEHLQGFREIQLDNHVLEREALALGLDTVRTSTIEFVAESSNGAQLAFSWTKSNATSSLAATVTTDKQTTRELLLGAGVPVPVGRRFDIEDVEPAVEYAESLGYPVVFKPLRGTGGKGVIPGIADADELRWAFERLKGSSLAAPGVVVEEHFDGREFRILCRSDGALSAVERRPGMVEGDGMLSIAELMMIKHANRMKNPHLRSRKIKFDDTARLQLSRQGMDFDTVPEVGQRVVYTLSPSFHQGGESSEMLADMHPTILDAATRAVGAVPGLAYGGVDFIVADPGASVEEQKCGVLEVNSSPSQGSHEFPMHGKKTRVSREMVRHVADSVGVKLQEAPLDELDLRVILTGDFSANSDPVGWLATAAESRRLAGWVRQWGGDVLECEVSGPTDAAASLVSAASRSVRGIRVHSVEASHHDVRHTGAFEVRQ
;
A
#
# COMPACT_ATOMS: atom_id res chain seq x y z
N MET A 1 23.62 40.11 -19.21
CA MET A 1 23.99 39.47 -17.92
C MET A 1 22.82 38.58 -17.53
N THR A 2 22.95 37.27 -17.71
CA THR A 2 21.95 36.30 -17.23
C THR A 2 22.08 36.23 -15.71
N THR A 3 21.02 36.58 -14.99
CA THR A 3 20.97 36.48 -13.53
C THR A 3 21.04 35.00 -13.15
N VAL A 4 22.00 34.63 -12.30
CA VAL A 4 22.12 33.25 -11.81
C VAL A 4 20.86 32.87 -11.05
N SER A 5 20.24 31.76 -11.43
CA SER A 5 19.05 31.22 -10.77
C SER A 5 19.39 29.88 -10.11
N ARG A 6 18.94 29.68 -8.86
CA ARG A 6 19.22 28.45 -8.10
C ARG A 6 17.97 27.92 -7.43
N ILE A 7 17.96 26.61 -7.25
CA ILE A 7 17.03 25.89 -6.38
C ILE A 7 17.82 25.07 -5.36
N ARG A 8 17.20 24.77 -4.21
CA ARG A 8 17.73 23.88 -3.18
C ARG A 8 16.75 22.76 -2.95
N ILE A 9 17.24 21.52 -2.83
CA ILE A 9 16.41 20.40 -2.42
C ILE A 9 16.11 20.54 -0.93
N GLU A 10 14.93 21.06 -0.61
CA GLU A 10 14.48 21.34 0.76
C GLU A 10 14.12 20.05 1.49
N ARG A 11 13.62 19.05 0.76
CA ARG A 11 13.28 17.73 1.30
C ARG A 11 13.39 16.63 0.25
N SER A 12 13.85 15.46 0.67
CA SER A 12 13.95 14.26 -0.15
C SER A 12 13.12 13.13 0.46
N HIS A 13 12.39 12.39 -0.37
CA HIS A 13 11.51 11.29 0.05
C HIS A 13 11.83 10.03 -0.75
N ALA A 14 12.28 8.98 -0.07
CA ALA A 14 12.51 7.66 -0.63
C ALA A 14 11.31 6.77 -0.35
N ILE A 15 10.81 6.07 -1.37
CA ILE A 15 9.65 5.17 -1.25
C ILE A 15 9.98 3.82 -1.89
N GLN A 16 9.81 2.74 -1.14
CA GLN A 16 9.68 1.39 -1.70
C GLN A 16 8.20 1.04 -1.78
N TYR A 17 7.75 0.59 -2.95
CA TYR A 17 6.37 0.11 -3.11
C TYR A 17 6.32 -1.24 -3.82
N ARG A 18 5.23 -1.98 -3.54
CA ARG A 18 4.93 -3.25 -4.18
C ARG A 18 3.56 -3.16 -4.85
N MET A 19 3.55 -3.06 -6.18
CA MET A 19 2.33 -2.99 -6.97
C MET A 19 1.95 -4.39 -7.48
N PRO A 20 0.80 -4.95 -7.08
CA PRO A 20 0.32 -6.21 -7.63
C PRO A 20 0.10 -6.14 -9.14
N LEU A 21 0.21 -7.29 -9.81
CA LEU A 21 -0.12 -7.42 -11.21
C LEU A 21 -1.52 -8.03 -11.35
N LYS A 22 -2.36 -7.46 -12.24
CA LYS A 22 -3.69 -8.01 -12.57
C LYS A 22 -3.61 -9.43 -13.13
N ARG A 23 -2.51 -9.75 -13.81
CA ARG A 23 -2.19 -11.10 -14.30
C ARG A 23 -0.72 -11.41 -13.99
N PRO A 24 -0.41 -12.64 -13.53
CA PRO A 24 0.96 -13.08 -13.36
C PRO A 24 1.75 -12.91 -14.66
N PHE A 25 3.01 -12.52 -14.54
CA PHE A 25 3.91 -12.42 -15.69
C PHE A 25 5.06 -13.43 -15.57
N GLY A 26 5.17 -14.34 -16.53
CA GLY A 26 6.21 -15.38 -16.59
C GLY A 26 7.29 -15.07 -17.63
N THR A 27 8.55 -15.31 -17.27
CA THR A 27 9.68 -15.50 -18.18
C THR A 27 10.21 -16.92 -18.03
N SER A 28 11.13 -17.36 -18.91
CA SER A 28 11.87 -18.61 -18.74
C SER A 28 12.59 -18.73 -17.38
N ARG A 29 12.85 -17.59 -16.71
CA ARG A 29 13.57 -17.51 -15.43
C ARG A 29 12.66 -17.50 -14.20
N ALA A 30 11.47 -16.90 -14.27
CA ALA A 30 10.56 -16.78 -13.13
C ALA A 30 9.15 -16.27 -13.51
N THR A 31 8.15 -16.61 -12.68
CA THR A 31 6.80 -16.01 -12.69
C THR A 31 6.64 -15.03 -11.55
N THR A 32 6.25 -13.79 -11.86
CA THR A 32 6.10 -12.68 -10.91
C THR A 32 4.62 -12.28 -10.77
N GLN A 33 4.19 -12.07 -9.53
CA GLN A 33 2.81 -11.69 -9.16
C GLN A 33 2.67 -10.20 -8.82
N SER A 34 3.77 -9.50 -8.59
CA SER A 34 3.81 -8.09 -8.20
C SER A 34 5.14 -7.47 -8.62
N SER A 35 5.12 -6.20 -8.99
CA SER A 35 6.33 -5.41 -9.22
C SER A 35 6.81 -4.76 -7.94
N ILE A 36 8.13 -4.65 -7.78
CA ILE A 36 8.77 -3.89 -6.70
C ILE A 36 9.70 -2.88 -7.36
N ASN A 37 9.39 -1.61 -7.15
CA ASN A 37 10.16 -0.47 -7.63
C ASN A 37 10.41 0.48 -6.45
N PHE A 38 11.36 1.39 -6.64
CA PHE A 38 11.54 2.51 -5.72
C PHE A 38 11.13 3.81 -6.40
N LEU A 39 10.75 4.80 -5.62
CA LEU A 39 10.35 6.10 -6.11
C LEU A 39 11.01 7.16 -5.23
N VAL A 40 11.60 8.16 -5.87
CA VAL A 40 12.20 9.32 -5.20
C VAL A 40 11.39 10.56 -5.53
N ARG A 41 11.14 11.38 -4.51
CA ARG A 41 10.56 12.72 -4.67
C ARG A 41 11.48 13.76 -4.05
N LEU A 42 11.74 14.82 -4.80
CA LEU A 42 12.61 15.92 -4.41
C LEU A 42 11.77 17.20 -4.36
N HIS A 43 11.60 17.75 -3.18
CA HIS A 43 10.81 18.95 -2.93
C HIS A 43 11.73 20.17 -2.95
N SER A 44 11.29 21.21 -3.63
CA SER A 44 11.97 22.50 -3.67
C SER A 44 10.96 23.63 -3.83
N THR A 45 11.35 24.83 -3.46
CA THR A 45 10.57 26.05 -3.72
C THR A 45 11.34 26.94 -4.69
N HIS A 46 10.67 27.39 -5.75
CA HIS A 46 11.26 28.32 -6.71
C HIS A 46 10.30 29.45 -7.07
N HIS A 47 10.71 30.69 -6.83
CA HIS A 47 9.88 31.89 -7.05
C HIS A 47 8.46 31.79 -6.43
N GLY A 48 8.37 31.21 -5.23
CA GLY A 48 7.09 31.01 -4.51
C GLY A 48 6.23 29.85 -5.03
N ARG A 49 6.70 29.12 -6.05
CA ARG A 49 6.05 27.88 -6.52
C ARG A 49 6.69 26.67 -5.84
N SER A 50 5.85 25.76 -5.34
CA SER A 50 6.30 24.44 -4.88
C SER A 50 6.57 23.54 -6.09
N LEU A 51 7.72 22.88 -6.09
CA LEU A 51 8.21 21.99 -7.14
C LEU A 51 8.46 20.60 -6.56
N VAL A 52 8.12 19.56 -7.32
CA VAL A 52 8.36 18.17 -6.91
C VAL A 52 8.90 17.37 -8.10
N GLY A 53 10.20 17.12 -8.10
CA GLY A 53 10.82 16.20 -9.05
C GLY A 53 10.52 14.76 -8.66
N VAL A 54 10.08 13.93 -9.61
CA VAL A 54 9.75 12.52 -9.38
C VAL A 54 10.53 11.59 -10.30
N GLY A 55 10.99 10.46 -9.76
CA GLY A 55 11.64 9.41 -10.55
C GLY A 55 11.39 8.01 -10.02
N GLU A 56 11.17 7.06 -10.92
CA GLU A 56 10.91 5.65 -10.62
C GLU A 56 12.17 4.81 -10.90
N ALA A 57 12.75 4.25 -9.85
CA ALA A 57 13.86 3.30 -9.91
C ALA A 57 13.35 1.86 -10.10
N GLN A 58 14.11 1.08 -10.86
CA GLN A 58 13.73 -0.24 -11.34
C GLN A 58 14.79 -1.30 -11.01
N PRO A 59 15.01 -1.62 -9.72
CA PRO A 59 15.99 -2.65 -9.36
C PRO A 59 15.53 -4.03 -9.83
N ARG A 60 16.36 -4.72 -10.64
CA ARG A 60 16.08 -6.04 -11.23
C ARG A 60 17.20 -7.03 -10.98
N ASN A 61 17.75 -6.99 -9.77
CA ASN A 61 18.92 -7.77 -9.38
C ASN A 61 20.05 -7.62 -10.42
N ARG A 62 20.77 -8.71 -10.74
CA ARG A 62 21.91 -8.72 -11.66
C ARG A 62 21.62 -8.14 -13.04
N LEU A 63 20.36 -8.07 -13.48
CA LEU A 63 19.99 -7.49 -14.79
C LEU A 63 20.23 -5.98 -14.86
N THR A 64 20.31 -5.31 -13.71
CA THR A 64 20.48 -3.84 -13.62
C THR A 64 21.57 -3.47 -12.60
N GLY A 65 22.45 -4.41 -12.28
CA GLY A 65 23.55 -4.18 -11.34
C GLY A 65 23.11 -4.11 -9.87
N ASP A 66 21.87 -4.44 -9.55
CA ASP A 66 21.37 -4.49 -8.17
C ASP A 66 21.66 -5.89 -7.59
N VAL A 67 22.23 -6.02 -6.38
CA VAL A 67 22.59 -7.36 -5.86
C VAL A 67 21.35 -8.07 -5.33
N SER A 68 20.58 -7.36 -4.51
CA SER A 68 19.35 -7.82 -3.91
C SER A 68 18.46 -6.62 -3.61
N ARG A 69 17.17 -6.86 -3.43
CA ARG A 69 16.19 -5.83 -3.06
C ARG A 69 16.60 -5.05 -1.81
N ARG A 70 17.11 -5.73 -0.78
CA ARG A 70 17.52 -5.11 0.49
C ARG A 70 18.78 -4.26 0.32
N ALA A 71 19.76 -4.72 -0.45
CA ALA A 71 20.96 -3.95 -0.73
C ALA A 71 20.64 -2.71 -1.58
N ALA A 72 19.79 -2.88 -2.60
CA ALA A 72 19.34 -1.78 -3.44
C ALA A 72 18.58 -0.72 -2.63
N TRP A 73 17.67 -1.12 -1.73
CA TRP A 73 16.95 -0.18 -0.87
C TRP A 73 17.88 0.61 0.07
N ARG A 74 18.84 -0.06 0.70
CA ARG A 74 19.83 0.62 1.57
C ARG A 74 20.63 1.68 0.82
N PHE A 75 21.15 1.33 -0.35
CA PHE A 75 21.85 2.29 -1.21
C PHE A 75 20.92 3.43 -1.66
N PHE A 76 19.71 3.10 -2.09
CA PHE A 76 18.72 4.10 -2.54
C PHE A 76 18.40 5.10 -1.42
N SER A 77 18.13 4.64 -0.22
CA SER A 77 17.80 5.51 0.91
C SER A 77 18.96 6.44 1.28
N GLU A 78 20.20 5.92 1.34
CA GLU A 78 21.41 6.74 1.57
C GLU A 78 21.65 7.74 0.43
N ALA A 79 21.41 7.35 -0.82
CA ALA A 79 21.52 8.22 -1.96
C ALA A 79 20.50 9.37 -1.91
N VAL A 80 19.23 9.07 -1.59
CA VAL A 80 18.18 10.08 -1.43
C VAL A 80 18.46 11.02 -0.24
N GLU A 81 19.03 10.50 0.85
CA GLU A 81 19.51 11.31 1.98
C GLU A 81 20.57 12.31 1.53
N SER A 82 21.56 11.86 0.74
CA SER A 82 22.65 12.72 0.25
C SER A 82 22.19 13.85 -0.70
N LEU A 83 20.97 13.76 -1.23
CA LEU A 83 20.37 14.80 -2.08
C LEU A 83 19.76 15.94 -1.26
N HIS A 84 19.50 15.75 0.05
CA HIS A 84 18.98 16.82 0.89
C HIS A 84 19.97 17.99 0.97
N GLU A 85 19.46 19.21 0.85
CA GLU A 85 20.22 20.47 0.84
C GLU A 85 21.14 20.69 -0.36
N VAL A 86 21.14 19.80 -1.35
CA VAL A 86 21.87 20.03 -2.60
C VAL A 86 21.29 21.24 -3.33
N GLU A 87 22.16 22.17 -3.72
CA GLU A 87 21.83 23.30 -4.60
C GLU A 87 22.08 22.96 -6.06
N LEU A 88 21.18 23.39 -6.94
CA LEU A 88 21.26 23.21 -8.38
C LEU A 88 21.11 24.57 -9.07
N ASP A 89 22.01 24.88 -9.99
CA ASP A 89 21.92 26.05 -10.86
C ASP A 89 20.95 25.76 -12.02
N VAL A 90 19.87 26.53 -12.06
CA VAL A 90 18.78 26.45 -13.03
C VAL A 90 18.72 27.72 -13.88
N THR A 91 19.87 28.30 -14.22
CA THR A 91 19.94 29.50 -15.07
C THR A 91 19.49 29.22 -16.51
N ASN A 92 19.78 28.03 -17.03
CA ASN A 92 19.32 27.54 -18.34
C ASN A 92 19.48 26.00 -18.43
N PRO A 93 18.87 25.34 -19.44
CA PRO A 93 18.91 23.88 -19.56
C PRO A 93 20.31 23.26 -19.60
N ASP A 94 21.29 23.89 -20.28
CA ASP A 94 22.65 23.36 -20.38
C ASP A 94 23.40 23.40 -19.05
N VAL A 95 23.21 24.47 -18.27
CA VAL A 95 23.78 24.61 -16.91
C VAL A 95 23.14 23.58 -15.98
N ALA A 96 21.81 23.48 -15.99
CA ALA A 96 21.07 22.53 -15.18
C ALA A 96 21.49 21.08 -15.46
N ARG A 97 21.65 20.71 -16.75
CA ARG A 97 22.15 19.39 -17.14
C ARG A 97 23.52 19.09 -16.54
N ARG A 98 24.46 20.06 -16.56
CA ARG A 98 25.80 19.87 -15.96
C ARG A 98 25.75 19.70 -14.46
N GLU A 99 24.88 20.42 -13.76
CA GLU A 99 24.67 20.23 -12.33
C GLU A 99 24.09 18.86 -12.00
N VAL A 100 23.13 18.37 -12.80
CA VAL A 100 22.62 16.99 -12.64
C VAL A 100 23.73 15.97 -12.86
N ILE A 101 24.57 16.12 -13.90
CA ILE A 101 25.73 15.23 -14.14
C ILE A 101 26.66 15.22 -12.93
N ARG A 102 27.01 16.39 -12.39
CA ARG A 102 27.87 16.51 -11.20
C ARG A 102 27.31 15.72 -10.02
N VAL A 103 26.01 15.87 -9.74
CA VAL A 103 25.35 15.15 -8.64
C VAL A 103 25.31 13.64 -8.93
N MET A 104 25.05 13.23 -10.18
CA MET A 104 25.05 11.82 -10.55
C MET A 104 26.43 11.18 -10.45
N ASP A 105 27.52 11.91 -10.71
CA ASP A 105 28.89 11.42 -10.51
C ASP A 105 29.16 11.11 -9.03
N ASP A 106 28.70 11.97 -8.11
CA ASP A 106 28.80 11.75 -6.67
C ASP A 106 28.00 10.50 -6.23
N LEU A 107 26.79 10.33 -6.78
CA LEU A 107 25.94 9.16 -6.53
C LEU A 107 26.51 7.87 -7.12
N GLN A 108 27.16 7.95 -8.29
CA GLN A 108 27.86 6.81 -8.90
C GLN A 108 29.06 6.40 -8.04
N ALA A 109 29.83 7.36 -7.52
CA ALA A 109 30.92 7.09 -6.60
C ALA A 109 30.41 6.44 -5.30
N LEU A 110 29.25 6.87 -4.80
CA LEU A 110 28.57 6.21 -3.68
C LEU A 110 28.16 4.78 -4.01
N ALA A 111 27.57 4.55 -5.19
CA ALA A 111 27.17 3.22 -5.65
C ALA A 111 28.36 2.25 -5.71
N VAL A 112 29.52 2.72 -6.18
CA VAL A 112 30.77 1.93 -6.18
C VAL A 112 31.23 1.60 -4.77
N ARG A 113 31.23 2.57 -3.83
CA ARG A 113 31.59 2.34 -2.42
C ARG A 113 30.67 1.34 -1.72
N ARG A 114 29.41 1.25 -2.12
CA ARG A 114 28.39 0.34 -1.55
C ARG A 114 28.24 -0.97 -2.34
N SER A 115 28.94 -1.10 -3.45
CA SER A 115 28.94 -2.32 -4.28
C SER A 115 29.63 -3.48 -3.56
N VAL A 116 29.33 -4.69 -4.01
CA VAL A 116 30.04 -5.91 -3.66
C VAL A 116 30.69 -6.48 -4.92
N ASP A 117 31.56 -7.48 -4.79
CA ASP A 117 32.29 -8.03 -5.95
C ASP A 117 31.36 -8.46 -7.09
N ALA A 118 30.17 -8.96 -6.77
CA ALA A 118 29.18 -9.40 -7.75
C ALA A 118 28.57 -8.29 -8.63
N ASN A 119 28.74 -7.00 -8.29
CA ASN A 119 28.23 -5.86 -9.07
C ASN A 119 29.22 -4.69 -9.16
N ARG A 120 30.50 -4.90 -8.84
CA ARG A 120 31.49 -3.83 -8.66
C ARG A 120 31.67 -2.95 -9.91
N GLU A 121 31.58 -3.53 -11.10
CA GLU A 121 31.79 -2.79 -12.36
C GLU A 121 30.64 -1.84 -12.70
N LYS A 122 29.39 -2.31 -12.59
CA LYS A 122 28.18 -1.53 -12.93
C LYS A 122 27.15 -1.60 -11.81
N PRO A 123 27.42 -1.02 -10.63
CA PRO A 123 26.57 -1.18 -9.46
C PRO A 123 25.31 -0.34 -9.56
N HIS A 124 24.18 -0.92 -9.16
CA HIS A 124 22.93 -0.21 -8.84
C HIS A 124 22.33 0.64 -9.97
N ARG A 125 22.60 0.34 -11.24
CA ARG A 125 22.08 1.09 -12.40
C ARG A 125 20.56 1.23 -12.35
N GLY A 126 19.84 0.14 -12.04
CA GLY A 126 18.38 0.18 -11.93
C GLY A 126 17.88 1.13 -10.85
N THR A 127 18.66 1.30 -9.78
CA THR A 127 18.39 2.22 -8.68
C THR A 127 18.76 3.67 -9.02
N LEU A 128 19.91 3.89 -9.65
CA LEU A 128 20.38 5.21 -10.10
C LEU A 128 19.43 5.88 -11.10
N LEU A 129 18.78 5.07 -11.96
CA LEU A 129 17.80 5.56 -12.93
C LEU A 129 16.74 6.47 -12.30
N GLY A 130 16.16 6.07 -11.16
CA GLY A 130 15.11 6.85 -10.51
C GLY A 130 15.64 8.17 -9.97
N LEU A 131 16.86 8.19 -9.45
CA LEU A 131 17.52 9.39 -8.91
C LEU A 131 17.78 10.41 -10.03
N GLU A 132 18.28 9.97 -11.18
CA GLU A 132 18.54 10.86 -12.31
C GLU A 132 17.24 11.45 -12.88
N ILE A 133 16.20 10.62 -13.06
CA ILE A 133 14.90 11.09 -13.56
C ILE A 133 14.34 12.17 -12.63
N ALA A 134 14.39 11.98 -11.30
CA ALA A 134 13.87 12.96 -10.34
C ALA A 134 14.65 14.29 -10.37
N LEU A 135 15.97 14.24 -10.49
CA LEU A 135 16.81 15.43 -10.62
C LEU A 135 16.52 16.19 -11.92
N LEU A 136 16.45 15.48 -13.04
CA LEU A 136 16.11 16.05 -14.35
C LEU A 136 14.71 16.66 -14.38
N ASP A 137 13.73 15.98 -13.77
CA ASP A 137 12.36 16.47 -13.65
C ASP A 137 12.31 17.74 -12.79
N LEU A 138 12.97 17.75 -11.63
CA LEU A 138 13.01 18.92 -10.74
C LEU A 138 13.57 20.16 -11.44
N VAL A 139 14.74 20.04 -12.09
CA VAL A 139 15.36 21.20 -12.76
C VAL A 139 14.56 21.65 -13.98
N ALA A 140 13.93 20.73 -14.72
CA ALA A 140 13.08 21.06 -15.85
C ALA A 140 11.80 21.78 -15.41
N GLN A 141 11.18 21.38 -14.29
CA GLN A 141 10.05 22.11 -13.69
C GLN A 141 10.45 23.51 -13.21
N ALA A 142 11.62 23.66 -12.59
CA ALA A 142 12.11 24.97 -12.15
C ALA A 142 12.31 25.94 -13.33
N LEU A 143 12.78 25.40 -14.45
CA LEU A 143 12.96 26.11 -15.73
C LEU A 143 11.66 26.31 -16.53
N ASP A 144 10.56 25.66 -16.14
CA ASP A 144 9.28 25.63 -16.89
C ASP A 144 9.42 25.09 -18.33
N VAL A 145 10.26 24.06 -18.51
CA VAL A 145 10.54 23.41 -19.80
C VAL A 145 10.29 21.90 -19.73
N SER A 146 10.26 21.22 -20.88
CA SER A 146 10.22 19.75 -20.89
C SER A 146 11.56 19.13 -20.50
N LEU A 147 11.52 17.94 -19.89
CA LEU A 147 12.74 17.20 -19.54
C LEU A 147 13.61 16.94 -20.79
N THR A 148 13.00 16.72 -21.97
CA THR A 148 13.74 16.61 -23.25
C THR A 148 14.68 17.79 -23.50
N GLU A 149 14.26 19.02 -23.18
CA GLU A 149 15.09 20.22 -23.41
C GLU A 149 16.30 20.29 -22.48
N VAL A 150 16.19 19.70 -21.28
CA VAL A 150 17.33 19.55 -20.36
C VAL A 150 18.28 18.46 -20.85
N LEU A 151 17.78 17.38 -21.47
CA LEU A 151 18.64 16.36 -22.08
C LEU A 151 19.45 16.94 -23.26
N GLY A 152 18.86 17.85 -24.03
CA GLY A 152 19.49 18.52 -25.16
C GLY A 152 18.46 19.06 -26.15
N SER A 153 18.71 18.92 -27.45
CA SER A 153 17.77 19.39 -28.47
C SER A 153 16.57 18.44 -28.63
N VAL A 154 15.37 19.01 -28.73
CA VAL A 154 14.18 18.28 -29.20
C VAL A 154 14.37 17.93 -30.67
N ARG A 155 14.49 16.64 -30.99
CA ARG A 155 14.71 16.16 -32.37
C ARG A 155 13.44 15.65 -33.04
N ARG A 156 12.37 15.43 -32.27
CA ARG A 156 11.05 14.96 -32.74
C ARG A 156 9.94 15.25 -31.74
N ASP A 157 8.74 15.46 -32.25
CA ASP A 157 7.53 15.70 -31.44
C ASP A 157 6.72 14.42 -31.20
N ASP A 158 6.46 13.67 -32.28
CA ASP A 158 5.69 12.44 -32.23
C ASP A 158 6.61 11.26 -31.84
N VAL A 159 6.14 10.48 -30.87
CA VAL A 159 6.75 9.22 -30.43
C VAL A 159 5.76 8.10 -30.71
N VAL A 160 6.19 7.03 -31.38
CA VAL A 160 5.31 5.97 -31.87
C VAL A 160 5.70 4.63 -31.26
N VAL A 161 4.77 3.97 -30.58
CA VAL A 161 4.98 2.59 -30.12
C VAL A 161 4.99 1.66 -31.34
N THR A 162 6.12 1.01 -31.62
CA THR A 162 6.29 0.23 -32.85
C THR A 162 6.08 -1.27 -32.67
N ALA A 163 6.10 -1.78 -31.43
CA ALA A 163 6.00 -3.21 -31.15
C ALA A 163 5.31 -3.54 -29.82
N SER A 164 4.72 -4.74 -29.76
CA SER A 164 4.28 -5.42 -28.53
C SER A 164 4.67 -6.89 -28.59
N THR A 165 5.17 -7.46 -27.49
CA THR A 165 5.69 -8.83 -27.49
C THR A 165 4.61 -9.91 -27.66
N ILE A 166 4.85 -10.85 -28.56
CA ILE A 166 4.10 -12.10 -28.78
C ILE A 166 4.87 -13.26 -28.10
N PRO A 167 4.30 -13.94 -27.10
CA PRO A 167 4.91 -15.13 -26.51
C PRO A 167 4.72 -16.36 -27.42
N THR A 168 5.78 -17.14 -27.62
CA THR A 168 5.84 -18.32 -28.50
C THR A 168 5.27 -19.60 -27.91
N GLN A 169 5.16 -19.71 -26.58
CA GLN A 169 4.56 -20.87 -25.89
C GLN A 169 3.02 -20.99 -26.06
N ALA A 170 2.44 -20.26 -27.02
CA ALA A 170 1.01 -20.26 -27.28
C ALA A 170 0.66 -21.20 -28.44
N SER A 171 -0.55 -21.74 -28.47
CA SER A 171 -1.01 -22.54 -29.62
C SER A 171 -0.98 -21.74 -30.93
N GLN A 172 -0.85 -22.42 -32.07
CA GLN A 172 -0.85 -21.81 -33.40
C GLN A 172 -2.01 -20.82 -33.60
N SER A 173 -3.23 -21.20 -33.20
CA SER A 173 -4.42 -20.34 -33.27
C SER A 173 -4.32 -19.06 -32.41
N VAL A 174 -3.60 -19.09 -31.29
CA VAL A 174 -3.35 -17.92 -30.45
C VAL A 174 -2.28 -17.02 -31.06
N LEU A 175 -1.23 -17.60 -31.66
CA LEU A 175 -0.20 -16.84 -32.38
C LEU A 175 -0.81 -16.09 -33.57
N THR A 176 -1.56 -16.75 -34.43
CA THR A 176 -2.25 -16.13 -35.58
C THR A 176 -3.15 -14.97 -35.14
N ARG A 177 -3.96 -15.18 -34.10
CA ARG A 177 -4.84 -14.13 -33.56
C ARG A 177 -4.05 -12.91 -33.06
N LYS A 178 -2.90 -13.13 -32.41
CA LYS A 178 -2.05 -12.03 -31.91
C LYS A 178 -1.41 -11.26 -33.05
N VAL A 179 -0.88 -11.95 -34.06
CA VAL A 179 -0.31 -11.32 -35.27
C VAL A 179 -1.38 -10.45 -35.96
N ASN A 180 -2.56 -10.99 -36.23
CA ASN A 180 -3.66 -10.23 -36.85
C ASN A 180 -4.10 -9.00 -36.03
N ARG A 181 -4.05 -9.09 -34.71
CA ARG A 181 -4.39 -7.96 -33.83
C ARG A 181 -3.30 -6.88 -33.83
N GLN A 182 -2.04 -7.28 -34.00
CA GLN A 182 -0.90 -6.36 -33.97
C GLN A 182 -0.64 -5.69 -35.33
N SER A 183 -0.96 -6.34 -36.44
CA SER A 183 -0.69 -5.85 -37.81
C SER A 183 -1.30 -4.48 -38.12
N THR A 184 -2.43 -4.13 -37.50
CA THR A 184 -3.11 -2.83 -37.65
C THR A 184 -2.63 -1.76 -36.66
N ARG A 185 -1.78 -2.12 -35.70
CA ARG A 185 -1.45 -1.29 -34.53
C ARG A 185 0.04 -0.99 -34.37
N PHE A 186 0.89 -1.88 -34.88
CA PHE A 186 2.33 -1.87 -34.70
C PHE A 186 3.02 -2.09 -36.05
N SER A 187 4.22 -1.53 -36.22
CA SER A 187 4.99 -1.67 -37.46
C SER A 187 5.84 -2.93 -37.50
N VAL A 188 6.03 -3.63 -36.36
CA VAL A 188 6.84 -4.85 -36.24
C VAL A 188 6.13 -5.90 -35.38
N ASN A 189 6.27 -7.18 -35.77
CA ASN A 189 5.89 -8.31 -34.94
C ASN A 189 7.06 -8.73 -34.06
N ARG A 190 7.08 -8.30 -32.79
CA ARG A 190 8.09 -8.73 -31.80
C ARG A 190 7.66 -10.03 -31.14
N VAL A 191 8.54 -11.01 -31.16
CA VAL A 191 8.29 -12.41 -30.76
C VAL A 191 9.33 -12.79 -29.71
N LYS A 192 8.93 -13.50 -28.66
CA LYS A 192 9.87 -14.01 -27.65
C LYS A 192 10.23 -15.46 -27.94
N GLY A 193 11.49 -15.75 -28.24
CA GLY A 193 11.98 -17.13 -28.38
C GLY A 193 12.07 -17.85 -27.04
N ILE A 194 12.21 -19.17 -27.09
CA ILE A 194 12.44 -20.02 -25.92
C ILE A 194 13.88 -20.51 -25.78
N GLY A 195 14.74 -20.21 -26.77
CA GLY A 195 16.14 -20.66 -26.78
C GLY A 195 16.29 -22.09 -27.27
N ASP A 196 15.36 -22.56 -28.09
CA ASP A 196 15.39 -23.89 -28.71
C ASP A 196 15.25 -23.69 -30.22
N ALA A 197 16.33 -23.96 -30.96
CA ALA A 197 16.41 -23.63 -32.38
C ALA A 197 15.30 -24.28 -33.22
N ASP A 198 14.86 -25.50 -32.87
CA ASP A 198 13.78 -26.21 -33.58
C ASP A 198 12.42 -25.60 -33.30
N ALA A 199 12.11 -25.36 -32.02
CA ALA A 199 10.85 -24.78 -31.60
C ALA A 199 10.72 -23.31 -32.02
N ASP A 200 11.82 -22.55 -31.97
CA ASP A 200 11.86 -21.15 -32.39
C ASP A 200 11.72 -21.03 -33.91
N TYR A 201 12.37 -21.90 -34.70
CA TYR A 201 12.15 -21.97 -36.15
C TYR A 201 10.69 -22.30 -36.49
N SER A 202 10.12 -23.32 -35.82
CA SER A 202 8.72 -23.71 -36.01
C SER A 202 7.75 -22.57 -35.67
N SER A 203 8.06 -21.80 -34.63
CA SER A 203 7.29 -20.62 -34.25
C SER A 203 7.37 -19.51 -35.30
N LEU A 204 8.55 -19.29 -35.91
CA LEU A 204 8.73 -18.32 -36.99
C LEU A 204 7.90 -18.67 -38.22
N LEU A 205 7.84 -19.94 -38.62
CA LEU A 205 6.99 -20.39 -39.74
C LEU A 205 5.52 -20.02 -39.52
N VAL A 206 4.99 -20.37 -38.35
CA VAL A 206 3.59 -20.06 -37.97
C VAL A 206 3.31 -18.56 -37.97
N ILE A 207 4.24 -17.77 -37.43
CA ILE A 207 4.09 -16.32 -37.34
C ILE A 207 4.20 -15.68 -38.72
N HIS A 208 5.10 -16.18 -39.58
CA HIS A 208 5.24 -15.72 -40.95
C HIS A 208 3.98 -16.00 -41.77
N GLU A 209 3.45 -17.23 -41.72
CA GLU A 209 2.19 -17.59 -42.37
C GLU A 209 1.04 -16.66 -41.96
N ALA A 210 0.89 -16.42 -40.66
CA ALA A 210 -0.12 -15.50 -40.13
C ALA A 210 0.11 -14.05 -40.59
N ASN A 211 1.36 -13.62 -40.67
CA ASN A 211 1.75 -12.26 -41.01
C ASN A 211 1.52 -11.96 -42.50
N VAL A 212 1.82 -12.90 -43.38
CA VAL A 212 1.54 -12.81 -44.83
C VAL A 212 0.04 -12.78 -45.11
N ALA A 213 -0.76 -13.44 -44.27
CA ALA A 213 -2.22 -13.39 -44.36
C ALA A 213 -2.85 -12.04 -43.93
N THR A 214 -2.05 -11.09 -43.45
CA THR A 214 -2.54 -9.74 -43.10
C THR A 214 -2.46 -8.78 -44.29
N GLU A 215 -3.26 -7.70 -44.27
CA GLU A 215 -3.26 -6.68 -45.34
C GLU A 215 -1.89 -6.01 -45.52
N THR A 216 -1.08 -5.94 -44.46
CA THR A 216 0.26 -5.35 -44.50
C THR A 216 1.24 -6.22 -43.70
N PRO A 217 1.90 -7.21 -44.34
CA PRO A 217 2.91 -8.03 -43.67
C PRO A 217 4.02 -7.17 -43.08
N LYS A 218 4.41 -7.45 -41.84
CA LYS A 218 5.40 -6.65 -41.08
C LYS A 218 6.73 -7.38 -40.92
N GLN A 219 7.79 -6.64 -40.59
CA GLN A 219 9.05 -7.26 -40.20
C GLN A 219 8.85 -8.14 -38.96
N ILE A 220 9.54 -9.29 -38.91
CA ILE A 220 9.56 -10.16 -37.74
C ILE A 220 10.83 -9.91 -36.94
N TRP A 221 10.65 -9.74 -35.64
CA TRP A 221 11.73 -9.62 -34.68
C TRP A 221 11.58 -10.71 -33.63
N MET A 222 12.59 -11.56 -33.47
CA MET A 222 12.65 -12.58 -32.43
C MET A 222 13.71 -12.25 -31.36
N ASP A 223 13.27 -12.25 -30.10
CA ASP A 223 14.07 -12.03 -28.90
C ASP A 223 14.40 -13.37 -28.24
N LEU A 224 15.64 -13.83 -28.38
CA LEU A 224 16.09 -15.15 -27.91
C LEU A 224 16.56 -15.15 -26.44
N ASN A 225 16.69 -13.99 -25.80
CA ASN A 225 17.07 -13.82 -24.38
C ASN A 225 18.24 -14.73 -23.95
N GLU A 226 19.37 -14.71 -24.67
CA GLU A 226 20.58 -15.49 -24.35
C GLU A 226 20.40 -17.02 -24.50
N GLY A 227 19.44 -17.46 -25.31
CA GLY A 227 18.99 -18.86 -25.34
C GLY A 227 19.88 -19.86 -26.07
N LEU A 228 20.70 -19.42 -27.02
CA LEU A 228 21.57 -20.29 -27.83
C LEU A 228 23.03 -20.13 -27.44
N ASP A 229 23.84 -21.17 -27.57
CA ASP A 229 25.30 -21.00 -27.56
C ASP A 229 25.80 -20.49 -28.92
N VAL A 230 27.10 -20.19 -29.03
CA VAL A 230 27.67 -19.58 -30.25
C VAL A 230 27.50 -20.50 -31.46
N GLU A 231 27.70 -21.81 -31.31
CA GLU A 231 27.58 -22.74 -32.43
C GLU A 231 26.11 -22.96 -32.82
N GLY A 232 25.22 -23.14 -31.84
CA GLY A 232 23.78 -23.24 -32.06
C GLY A 232 23.21 -21.98 -32.72
N ALA A 233 23.73 -20.79 -32.40
CA ALA A 233 23.38 -19.56 -33.10
C ALA A 233 23.81 -19.59 -34.59
N ARG A 234 25.00 -20.13 -34.90
CA ARG A 234 25.47 -20.27 -36.31
C ARG A 234 24.62 -21.26 -37.10
N GLU A 235 24.30 -22.41 -36.50
CA GLU A 235 23.42 -23.41 -37.11
C GLU A 235 22.02 -22.82 -37.35
N PHE A 236 21.50 -22.05 -36.38
CA PHE A 236 20.22 -21.38 -36.50
C PHE A 236 20.22 -20.36 -37.64
N LEU A 237 21.27 -19.54 -37.78
CA LEU A 237 21.44 -18.60 -38.89
C LEU A 237 21.43 -19.31 -40.26
N GLN A 238 22.17 -20.40 -40.41
CA GLN A 238 22.16 -21.20 -41.65
C GLN A 238 20.76 -21.69 -41.99
N ARG A 239 20.01 -22.17 -40.98
CA ARG A 239 18.65 -22.65 -41.15
C ARG A 239 17.70 -21.54 -41.58
N LEU A 240 17.81 -20.36 -40.98
CA LEU A 240 16.99 -19.20 -41.34
C LEU A 240 17.21 -18.80 -42.81
N VAL A 241 18.46 -18.71 -43.26
CA VAL A 241 18.78 -18.37 -44.66
C VAL A 241 18.21 -19.41 -45.64
N ARG A 242 18.30 -20.71 -45.31
CA ARG A 242 17.66 -21.78 -46.12
C ARG A 242 16.14 -21.61 -46.19
N GLY A 243 15.49 -21.32 -45.07
CA GLY A 243 14.05 -21.08 -45.00
C GLY A 243 13.62 -19.84 -45.80
N MET A 244 14.41 -18.76 -45.74
CA MET A 244 14.19 -17.56 -46.55
C MET A 244 14.31 -17.86 -48.06
N GLY A 245 15.34 -18.61 -48.47
CA GLY A 245 15.51 -19.00 -49.88
C GLY A 245 14.42 -19.94 -50.41
N ALA A 246 13.78 -20.71 -49.52
CA ALA A 246 12.63 -21.54 -49.85
C ALA A 246 11.29 -20.77 -49.85
N GLY A 247 11.28 -19.49 -49.46
CA GLY A 247 10.06 -18.69 -49.29
C GLY A 247 9.20 -19.09 -48.08
N GLU A 248 9.77 -19.83 -47.12
CA GLU A 248 9.09 -20.27 -45.89
C GLU A 248 9.14 -19.22 -44.78
N LEU A 249 10.05 -18.25 -44.91
CA LEU A 249 10.33 -17.18 -43.94
C LEU A 249 10.38 -15.82 -44.63
N PRO A 250 10.20 -14.69 -43.89
CA PRO A 250 10.23 -13.37 -44.50
C PRO A 250 11.63 -12.99 -44.97
N GLU A 251 11.71 -12.09 -45.95
CA GLU A 251 12.97 -11.56 -46.49
C GLU A 251 13.81 -10.78 -45.46
N SER A 252 13.24 -10.40 -44.31
CA SER A 252 14.02 -9.74 -43.25
C SER A 252 13.59 -10.19 -41.86
N ILE A 253 14.59 -10.53 -41.03
CA ILE A 253 14.41 -10.93 -39.63
C ILE A 253 15.39 -10.15 -38.74
N VAL A 254 14.90 -9.66 -37.60
CA VAL A 254 15.75 -9.18 -36.51
C VAL A 254 15.87 -10.28 -35.44
N LEU A 255 17.09 -10.62 -35.04
CA LEU A 255 17.37 -11.53 -33.93
C LEU A 255 18.02 -10.77 -32.77
N GLU A 256 17.32 -10.65 -31.66
CA GLU A 256 17.82 -9.99 -30.45
C GLU A 256 18.47 -11.00 -29.51
N GLN A 257 19.72 -10.68 -29.14
CA GLN A 257 20.57 -11.39 -28.17
C GLN A 257 20.45 -12.93 -28.25
N PRO A 258 20.88 -13.56 -29.37
CA PRO A 258 20.88 -15.01 -29.51
C PRO A 258 21.74 -15.71 -28.44
N VAL A 259 22.87 -15.12 -28.08
CA VAL A 259 23.88 -15.74 -27.21
C VAL A 259 24.00 -15.06 -25.84
N PRO A 260 24.46 -15.78 -24.79
CA PRO A 260 24.74 -15.21 -23.47
C PRO A 260 25.63 -13.98 -23.50
N LYS A 261 25.40 -13.07 -22.54
CA LYS A 261 26.23 -11.88 -22.30
C LYS A 261 27.71 -12.24 -22.20
N ALA A 262 28.04 -13.37 -21.57
CA ALA A 262 29.41 -13.87 -21.42
C ALA A 262 30.09 -14.19 -22.77
N SER A 263 29.30 -14.43 -23.82
CA SER A 263 29.76 -14.65 -25.20
C SER A 263 29.43 -13.44 -26.10
N GLY A 264 29.14 -12.28 -25.50
CA GLY A 264 28.70 -11.08 -26.20
C GLY A 264 29.69 -10.58 -27.25
N GLU A 265 30.99 -10.77 -27.03
CA GLU A 265 32.05 -10.42 -27.98
C GLU A 265 31.94 -11.14 -29.33
N HIS A 266 31.19 -12.25 -29.41
CA HIS A 266 30.93 -12.97 -30.65
C HIS A 266 29.76 -12.39 -31.46
N MET A 267 28.97 -11.47 -30.92
CA MET A 267 27.84 -10.86 -31.62
C MET A 267 28.21 -10.21 -32.97
N PRO A 268 29.29 -9.40 -33.07
CA PRO A 268 29.70 -8.83 -34.35
C PRO A 268 30.13 -9.90 -35.36
N VAL A 269 30.84 -10.94 -34.90
CA VAL A 269 31.26 -12.08 -35.74
C VAL A 269 30.06 -12.85 -36.27
N LEU A 270 29.03 -13.07 -35.45
CA LEU A 270 27.79 -13.73 -35.85
C LEU A 270 27.02 -12.90 -36.89
N GLN A 271 27.03 -11.57 -36.79
CA GLN A 271 26.40 -10.70 -37.79
C GLN A 271 27.16 -10.78 -39.12
N GLN A 272 28.48 -10.66 -39.11
CA GLN A 272 29.30 -10.79 -40.32
C GLN A 272 29.08 -12.14 -41.01
N TYR A 273 28.92 -13.21 -40.22
CA TYR A 273 28.57 -14.52 -40.71
C TYR A 273 27.17 -14.57 -41.34
N ALA A 274 26.16 -13.94 -40.71
CA ALA A 274 24.82 -13.82 -41.28
C ALA A 274 24.80 -13.02 -42.60
N ASP A 275 25.56 -11.92 -42.66
CA ASP A 275 25.72 -11.10 -43.88
C ASP A 275 26.39 -11.92 -45.00
N SER A 276 27.40 -12.73 -44.66
CA SER A 276 28.06 -13.63 -45.63
C SER A 276 27.10 -14.69 -46.17
N LEU A 277 26.33 -15.34 -45.29
CA LEU A 277 25.35 -16.37 -45.70
C LEU A 277 24.26 -15.82 -46.62
N THR A 278 23.71 -14.64 -46.28
CA THR A 278 22.66 -13.98 -47.08
C THR A 278 23.20 -13.51 -48.43
N ALA A 279 24.43 -12.97 -48.46
CA ALA A 279 25.10 -12.57 -49.70
C ALA A 279 25.42 -13.77 -50.62
N GLU A 280 25.95 -14.87 -50.08
CA GLU A 280 26.25 -16.09 -50.85
C GLU A 280 24.98 -16.73 -51.44
N ALA A 281 23.90 -16.77 -50.66
CA ALA A 281 22.64 -17.34 -51.10
C ALA A 281 21.82 -16.39 -51.99
N GLY A 282 22.14 -15.08 -52.00
CA GLY A 282 21.41 -14.04 -52.73
C GLY A 282 19.98 -13.84 -52.21
N VAL A 283 19.72 -14.15 -50.94
CA VAL A 283 18.39 -14.12 -50.32
C VAL A 283 18.43 -13.55 -48.91
N GLY A 284 17.42 -12.73 -48.58
CA GLY A 284 17.13 -12.28 -47.22
C GLY A 284 18.10 -11.27 -46.60
N ASP A 285 17.74 -10.76 -45.43
CA ASP A 285 18.53 -9.87 -44.57
C ASP A 285 18.30 -10.25 -43.09
N ILE A 286 19.36 -10.66 -42.40
CA ILE A 286 19.29 -11.00 -40.97
C ILE A 286 20.07 -9.95 -40.18
N CYS A 287 19.37 -9.26 -39.27
CA CYS A 287 19.95 -8.22 -38.42
C CYS A 287 19.99 -8.69 -36.97
N LEU A 288 21.19 -8.84 -36.42
CA LEU A 288 21.43 -9.10 -35.01
C LEU A 288 21.35 -7.80 -34.21
N MET A 289 20.62 -7.87 -33.10
CA MET A 289 20.47 -6.78 -32.14
C MET A 289 21.09 -7.17 -30.81
N VAL A 290 21.94 -6.30 -30.27
CA VAL A 290 22.55 -6.50 -28.94
C VAL A 290 21.65 -5.91 -27.85
N ASP A 291 21.46 -6.65 -26.76
CA ASP A 291 20.68 -6.25 -25.57
C ASP A 291 21.52 -6.49 -24.30
N GLU A 292 21.48 -7.68 -23.68
CA GLU A 292 22.17 -7.96 -22.41
C GLU A 292 23.67 -7.66 -22.43
N SER A 293 24.31 -7.75 -23.60
CA SER A 293 25.72 -7.43 -23.83
C SER A 293 26.06 -5.94 -23.74
N VAL A 294 25.09 -5.03 -23.85
CA VAL A 294 25.33 -3.57 -23.83
C VAL A 294 24.47 -2.89 -22.78
N TRP A 295 25.13 -2.16 -21.87
CA TRP A 295 24.48 -1.41 -20.80
C TRP A 295 24.66 0.09 -20.96
N ASP A 296 25.85 0.56 -21.34
CA ASP A 296 26.20 1.98 -21.45
C ASP A 296 27.07 2.27 -22.69
N ALA A 297 27.53 3.52 -22.83
CA ALA A 297 28.30 3.97 -23.98
C ALA A 297 29.69 3.30 -24.10
N ASP A 298 30.28 2.87 -22.99
CA ASP A 298 31.58 2.18 -23.00
C ASP A 298 31.42 0.77 -23.60
N ASP A 299 30.36 0.03 -23.23
CA ASP A 299 30.04 -1.26 -23.86
C ASP A 299 29.76 -1.10 -25.37
N VAL A 300 29.14 0.01 -25.77
CA VAL A 300 28.91 0.32 -27.19
C VAL A 300 30.25 0.49 -27.89
N GLU A 301 31.17 1.28 -27.34
CA GLU A 301 32.50 1.48 -27.92
C GLU A 301 33.25 0.15 -28.08
N ASP A 302 33.29 -0.66 -27.02
CA ASP A 302 34.01 -1.93 -27.00
C ASP A 302 33.46 -2.91 -28.04
N LEU A 303 32.13 -3.01 -28.16
CA LEU A 303 31.48 -4.00 -29.02
C LEU A 303 31.32 -3.54 -30.47
N PHE A 304 30.86 -2.30 -30.69
CA PHE A 304 30.68 -1.75 -32.04
C PHE A 304 32.02 -1.41 -32.70
N GLY A 305 33.06 -1.10 -31.91
CA GLY A 305 34.42 -0.89 -32.39
C GLY A 305 35.02 -2.11 -33.10
N LEU A 306 34.52 -3.32 -32.82
CA LEU A 306 34.93 -4.56 -33.51
C LEU A 306 34.38 -4.65 -34.95
N GLY A 307 33.35 -3.86 -35.28
CA GLY A 307 32.68 -3.85 -36.57
C GLY A 307 31.70 -5.02 -36.75
N GLY A 308 30.51 -4.74 -37.30
CA GLY A 308 29.48 -5.75 -37.54
C GLY A 308 28.33 -5.77 -36.54
N CYS A 309 28.09 -4.72 -35.75
CA CYS A 309 26.83 -4.59 -35.01
C CYS A 309 25.86 -3.69 -35.79
N ARG A 310 24.67 -4.19 -36.12
CA ARG A 310 23.67 -3.45 -36.94
C ARG A 310 22.49 -2.90 -36.15
N ALA A 311 22.29 -3.35 -34.91
CA ALA A 311 21.19 -2.88 -34.07
C ALA A 311 21.50 -2.95 -32.56
N LEU A 312 20.93 -2.02 -31.79
CA LEU A 312 21.13 -1.88 -30.34
C LEU A 312 19.77 -1.71 -29.62
N ASN A 313 19.55 -2.51 -28.56
CA ASN A 313 18.47 -2.32 -27.59
C ASN A 313 18.97 -1.60 -26.32
N ILE A 314 18.55 -0.35 -26.15
CA ILE A 314 18.83 0.44 -24.96
C ILE A 314 17.67 0.30 -23.96
N LYS A 315 18.01 -0.15 -22.75
CA LYS A 315 17.08 -0.15 -21.61
C LYS A 315 17.59 0.83 -20.56
N LEU A 316 16.74 1.78 -20.18
CA LEU A 316 17.05 2.86 -19.23
C LEU A 316 17.62 2.30 -17.90
N ALA A 317 17.04 1.21 -17.39
CA ALA A 317 17.47 0.61 -16.13
C ALA A 317 18.84 -0.11 -16.20
N LYS A 318 19.28 -0.54 -17.39
CA LYS A 318 20.65 -1.07 -17.59
C LYS A 318 21.67 0.07 -17.68
N ALA A 319 21.32 1.13 -18.42
CA ALA A 319 22.15 2.33 -18.57
C ALA A 319 22.31 3.10 -17.26
N GLY A 320 21.30 3.04 -16.40
CA GLY A 320 21.27 3.71 -15.11
C GLY A 320 20.84 5.16 -15.15
N GLY A 321 20.21 5.58 -16.25
CA GLY A 321 19.75 6.95 -16.45
C GLY A 321 19.29 7.20 -17.90
N LEU A 322 18.65 8.34 -18.11
CA LEU A 322 18.36 8.92 -19.42
C LEU A 322 19.63 9.49 -20.07
N LEU A 323 20.51 10.16 -19.32
CA LEU A 323 21.75 10.73 -19.87
C LEU A 323 22.73 9.63 -20.34
N PRO A 324 23.02 8.58 -19.56
CA PRO A 324 23.81 7.43 -20.05
C PRO A 324 23.16 6.71 -21.25
N ALA A 325 21.82 6.61 -21.27
CA ALA A 325 21.10 6.01 -22.40
C ALA A 325 21.21 6.84 -23.68
N LEU A 326 21.12 8.18 -23.55
CA LEU A 326 21.33 9.10 -24.67
C LEU A 326 22.77 9.01 -25.18
N ALA A 327 23.75 8.97 -24.28
CA ALA A 327 25.17 8.83 -24.63
C ALA A 327 25.45 7.52 -25.39
N ALA A 328 24.84 6.40 -24.97
CA ALA A 328 24.97 5.13 -25.68
C ALA A 328 24.40 5.19 -27.10
N ALA A 329 23.24 5.84 -27.29
CA ALA A 329 22.64 6.05 -28.60
C ALA A 329 23.49 6.95 -29.50
N GLU A 330 23.99 8.07 -28.96
CA GLU A 330 24.87 8.99 -29.68
C GLU A 330 26.18 8.32 -30.08
N ARG A 331 26.74 7.48 -29.20
CA ARG A 331 27.95 6.74 -29.53
C ARG A 331 27.71 5.72 -30.63
N ALA A 332 26.62 4.95 -30.57
CA ALA A 332 26.29 3.97 -31.58
C ALA A 332 26.13 4.62 -32.97
N VAL A 333 25.38 5.73 -33.06
CA VAL A 333 25.18 6.47 -34.32
C VAL A 333 26.47 7.12 -34.82
N ALA A 334 27.38 7.50 -33.93
CA ALA A 334 28.68 8.05 -34.31
C ALA A 334 29.60 6.98 -34.92
N LEU A 335 29.55 5.74 -34.43
CA LEU A 335 30.32 4.61 -34.96
C LEU A 335 29.73 4.05 -36.26
N ASP A 336 28.40 3.94 -36.32
CA ASP A 336 27.66 3.52 -37.50
C ASP A 336 26.37 4.35 -37.65
N PRO A 337 26.31 5.31 -38.60
CA PRO A 337 25.12 6.12 -38.85
C PRO A 337 23.87 5.30 -39.20
N ASP A 338 24.03 4.07 -39.71
CA ASP A 338 22.96 3.18 -40.14
C ASP A 338 22.48 2.20 -39.06
N VAL A 339 23.11 2.21 -37.87
CA VAL A 339 22.69 1.38 -36.74
C VAL A 339 21.22 1.60 -36.41
N LYS A 340 20.48 0.52 -36.21
CA LYS A 340 19.09 0.58 -35.72
C LYS A 340 19.08 0.74 -34.21
N ILE A 341 18.36 1.74 -33.71
CA ILE A 341 18.17 1.95 -32.27
C ILE A 341 16.78 1.50 -31.85
N TYR A 342 16.75 0.69 -30.80
CA TYR A 342 15.54 0.33 -30.09
C TYR A 342 15.56 0.77 -28.63
N ILE A 343 14.40 1.21 -28.14
CA ILE A 343 14.18 1.50 -26.72
C ILE A 343 13.19 0.49 -26.14
N GLY A 344 13.67 -0.29 -25.17
CA GLY A 344 12.88 -1.31 -24.47
C GLY A 344 12.48 -0.90 -23.06
N GLY A 345 11.24 -1.24 -22.67
CA GLY A 345 10.74 -1.07 -21.31
C GLY A 345 10.94 -2.32 -20.44
N MET A 346 11.15 -2.12 -19.14
CA MET A 346 11.07 -3.18 -18.14
C MET A 346 9.61 -3.46 -17.75
N ILE A 347 9.35 -4.69 -17.32
CA ILE A 347 8.02 -5.11 -16.88
C ILE A 347 7.77 -4.65 -15.45
N GLY A 348 6.49 -4.35 -15.18
CA GLY A 348 6.05 -3.88 -13.87
C GLY A 348 6.44 -2.43 -13.59
N THR A 349 6.67 -1.63 -14.63
CA THR A 349 6.96 -0.20 -14.54
C THR A 349 5.67 0.61 -14.62
N SER A 350 5.67 1.79 -13.99
CA SER A 350 4.52 2.69 -14.02
C SER A 350 4.51 3.59 -15.27
N ASP A 351 3.44 4.36 -15.39
CA ASP A 351 3.32 5.47 -16.32
C ASP A 351 4.46 6.49 -16.23
N LEU A 352 5.04 6.71 -15.05
CA LEU A 352 6.15 7.65 -14.86
C LEU A 352 7.38 7.21 -15.67
N SER A 353 7.71 5.92 -15.63
CA SER A 353 8.79 5.35 -16.45
C SER A 353 8.53 5.49 -17.95
N ILE A 354 7.27 5.43 -18.38
CA ILE A 354 6.91 5.56 -19.80
C ILE A 354 6.99 7.03 -20.24
N TRP A 355 6.58 7.97 -19.38
CA TRP A 355 6.84 9.39 -19.61
C TRP A 355 8.33 9.67 -19.73
N ALA A 356 9.18 9.12 -18.84
CA ALA A 356 10.63 9.28 -18.90
C ALA A 356 11.21 8.72 -20.22
N MET A 357 10.74 7.54 -20.64
CA MET A 357 11.09 6.94 -21.92
C MET A 357 10.72 7.84 -23.10
N ARG A 358 9.51 8.44 -23.09
CA ARG A 358 9.09 9.40 -24.12
C ARG A 358 10.02 10.61 -24.17
N GLN A 359 10.39 11.17 -23.01
CA GLN A 359 11.28 12.34 -22.94
C GLN A 359 12.66 12.03 -23.54
N LEU A 360 13.23 10.86 -23.25
CA LEU A 360 14.47 10.39 -23.88
C LEU A 360 14.30 10.22 -25.39
N ILE A 361 13.24 9.53 -25.84
CA ILE A 361 13.03 9.26 -27.28
C ILE A 361 12.93 10.55 -28.07
N ARG A 362 12.39 11.65 -27.53
CA ARG A 362 12.37 12.94 -28.22
C ARG A 362 13.77 13.56 -28.41
N ALA A 363 14.74 13.21 -27.57
CA ALA A 363 16.12 13.70 -27.62
C ALA A 363 17.08 12.80 -28.44
N LEU A 364 16.73 11.52 -28.67
CA LEU A 364 17.64 10.56 -29.31
C LEU A 364 18.10 10.99 -30.72
N PRO A 365 19.35 10.74 -31.13
CA PRO A 365 19.79 11.01 -32.50
C PRO A 365 19.00 10.18 -33.53
N ARG A 366 18.63 8.95 -33.16
CA ARG A 366 17.91 7.99 -34.00
C ARG A 366 17.01 7.09 -33.13
N ILE A 367 15.88 6.68 -33.68
CA ILE A 367 14.97 5.70 -33.08
C ILE A 367 14.24 4.96 -34.21
N ASP A 368 14.43 3.65 -34.28
CA ASP A 368 13.83 2.81 -35.32
C ASP A 368 12.66 2.03 -34.73
N PHE A 369 12.81 1.60 -33.47
CA PHE A 369 11.82 0.78 -32.80
C PHE A 369 11.64 1.20 -31.33
N MET A 370 10.45 0.99 -30.77
CA MET A 370 10.25 1.01 -29.32
C MET A 370 9.12 0.06 -28.92
N SER A 371 9.20 -0.45 -27.69
CA SER A 371 8.04 -1.05 -27.06
C SER A 371 7.81 -0.43 -25.69
N THR A 372 6.54 -0.25 -25.38
CA THR A 372 6.11 0.01 -24.01
C THR A 372 5.70 -1.32 -23.40
N THR A 373 6.06 -1.56 -22.14
CA THR A 373 5.27 -2.49 -21.34
C THR A 373 4.07 -1.70 -20.81
N PRO A 374 2.82 -1.99 -21.23
CA PRO A 374 1.70 -1.19 -20.79
C PRO A 374 1.54 -1.34 -19.25
N PRO A 375 1.36 -0.25 -18.50
CA PRO A 375 1.08 -0.30 -17.07
C PRO A 375 -0.33 -0.83 -16.82
N SER A 376 -1.08 -1.19 -17.86
CA SER A 376 -2.41 -1.79 -17.76
C SER A 376 -2.44 -3.12 -17.01
N ASN A 377 -1.29 -3.81 -16.89
CA ASN A 377 -1.19 -5.03 -16.08
C ASN A 377 -0.89 -4.74 -14.59
N LEU A 378 -0.63 -3.49 -14.21
CA LEU A 378 -0.58 -3.10 -12.81
C LEU A 378 -2.01 -3.02 -12.26
N GLU A 379 -2.16 -3.33 -10.97
CA GLU A 379 -3.43 -3.16 -10.25
C GLU A 379 -3.90 -1.71 -10.35
N GLU A 380 -3.03 -0.77 -9.99
CA GLU A 380 -3.28 0.68 -10.02
C GLU A 380 -2.24 1.42 -10.87
N ARG A 381 -2.64 2.55 -11.47
CA ARG A 381 -1.76 3.44 -12.24
C ARG A 381 -1.53 4.73 -11.48
N ILE A 382 -0.27 5.06 -11.23
CA ILE A 382 0.15 6.08 -10.24
C ILE A 382 0.60 7.42 -10.87
N ALA A 383 0.22 7.73 -12.11
CA ALA A 383 0.60 8.99 -12.75
C ALA A 383 -0.61 9.88 -13.05
N ASN A 384 -0.39 11.19 -13.10
CA ASN A 384 -1.36 12.17 -13.53
C ASN A 384 -0.71 13.26 -14.40
N PRO A 385 -1.00 13.35 -15.71
CA PRO A 385 -1.92 12.51 -16.46
C PRO A 385 -1.34 11.12 -16.75
N LEU A 386 -2.24 10.16 -16.94
CA LEU A 386 -1.90 8.84 -17.45
C LEU A 386 -1.41 8.90 -18.89
N VAL A 387 -0.50 7.99 -19.26
CA VAL A 387 -0.10 7.80 -20.64
C VAL A 387 -1.29 7.38 -21.49
N LYS A 388 -1.46 8.07 -22.62
CA LYS A 388 -2.46 7.79 -23.66
C LYS A 388 -1.81 7.74 -25.03
N LEU A 389 -2.38 6.90 -25.90
CA LEU A 389 -2.00 6.81 -27.30
C LEU A 389 -3.17 7.30 -28.16
N ARG A 390 -2.87 8.14 -29.17
CA ARG A 390 -3.85 8.59 -30.16
C ARG A 390 -4.52 7.38 -30.81
N LYS A 391 -5.85 7.39 -30.85
CA LYS A 391 -6.67 6.25 -31.27
C LYS A 391 -6.24 5.73 -32.66
N GLY A 392 -5.80 4.47 -32.70
CA GLY A 392 -5.46 3.77 -33.94
C GLY A 392 -4.06 4.03 -34.52
N THR A 393 -3.21 4.84 -33.88
CA THR A 393 -1.93 5.28 -34.47
C THR A 393 -0.67 4.83 -33.72
N GLY A 394 -0.80 4.38 -32.45
CA GLY A 394 0.35 4.07 -31.60
C GLY A 394 1.18 5.29 -31.15
N VAL A 395 0.79 6.49 -31.58
CA VAL A 395 1.45 7.76 -31.25
C VAL A 395 1.06 8.20 -29.85
N PHE A 396 2.01 8.63 -29.02
CA PHE A 396 1.72 9.21 -27.71
C PHE A 396 0.94 10.54 -27.82
N GLU A 397 -0.04 10.73 -26.95
CA GLU A 397 -0.62 12.06 -26.77
C GLU A 397 0.40 12.97 -26.05
N PRO A 398 0.53 14.25 -26.46
CA PRO A 398 1.40 15.20 -25.77
C PRO A 398 0.86 15.54 -24.37
N SER A 399 1.73 16.10 -23.54
CA SER A 399 1.38 16.67 -22.24
C SER A 399 1.88 18.11 -22.19
N GLU A 400 1.06 18.99 -21.63
CA GLU A 400 1.39 20.41 -21.40
C GLU A 400 2.09 20.64 -20.05
N ILE A 401 2.30 19.58 -19.26
CA ILE A 401 3.01 19.67 -17.98
C ILE A 401 4.51 19.76 -18.24
N SER A 402 5.19 20.69 -17.56
CA SER A 402 6.64 20.83 -17.56
C SER A 402 7.35 19.59 -16.99
N GLY A 403 8.67 19.52 -17.14
CA GLY A 403 9.48 18.42 -16.64
C GLY A 403 9.16 17.10 -17.32
N LEU A 404 8.89 16.08 -16.52
CA LEU A 404 8.59 14.71 -16.98
C LEU A 404 7.36 14.66 -17.91
N GLY A 405 6.45 15.64 -17.83
CA GLY A 405 5.17 15.63 -18.53
C GLY A 405 4.06 14.96 -17.72
N SER A 406 4.30 14.63 -16.45
CA SER A 406 3.33 14.05 -15.52
C SER A 406 3.80 14.24 -14.08
N ALA A 407 2.84 14.23 -13.16
CA ALA A 407 3.07 14.14 -11.73
C ALA A 407 2.75 12.73 -11.20
N LEU A 408 3.20 12.44 -9.97
CA LEU A 408 2.78 11.27 -9.20
C LEU A 408 1.38 11.50 -8.62
N ALA A 409 0.46 10.56 -8.88
CA ALA A 409 -0.79 10.46 -8.13
C ALA A 409 -0.51 9.73 -6.79
N TYR A 410 -0.08 10.49 -5.79
CA TYR A 410 0.46 9.93 -4.53
C TYR A 410 -0.59 9.11 -3.76
N GLU A 411 -1.84 9.56 -3.78
CA GLU A 411 -2.98 8.90 -3.12
C GLU A 411 -3.22 7.49 -3.66
N LYS A 412 -2.87 7.25 -4.93
CA LYS A 412 -2.97 5.93 -5.58
C LYS A 412 -1.80 5.02 -5.25
N LEU A 413 -0.62 5.59 -4.99
CA LEU A 413 0.57 4.84 -4.59
C LEU A 413 0.51 4.44 -3.11
N ALA A 414 -0.03 5.32 -2.27
CA ALA A 414 -0.06 5.22 -0.81
C ALA A 414 -0.42 3.83 -0.26
N PRO A 415 -1.47 3.12 -0.75
CA PRO A 415 -1.83 1.79 -0.24
C PRO A 415 -0.78 0.69 -0.50
N TYR A 416 0.13 0.93 -1.44
CA TYR A 416 1.12 -0.03 -1.92
C TYR A 416 2.54 0.25 -1.40
N ILE A 417 2.72 1.31 -0.60
CA ILE A 417 4.00 1.63 0.05
C ILE A 417 4.34 0.54 1.07
N VAL A 418 5.57 0.04 0.99
CA VAL A 418 6.12 -1.00 1.88
C VAL A 418 7.03 -0.37 2.93
N GLU A 419 7.90 0.53 2.49
CA GLU A 419 8.90 1.21 3.32
C GLU A 419 9.12 2.61 2.74
N GLN A 420 9.43 3.59 3.58
CA GLN A 420 9.70 4.96 3.14
C GLN A 420 10.57 5.71 4.15
N ASP A 421 11.44 6.58 3.64
CA ASP A 421 12.33 7.44 4.43
C ASP A 421 12.23 8.89 3.96
N TRP A 422 12.33 9.83 4.90
CA TRP A 422 12.19 11.27 4.66
C TRP A 422 13.40 12.02 5.20
N TYR A 423 13.90 12.98 4.43
CA TYR A 423 15.09 13.77 4.75
C TYR A 423 14.82 15.27 4.51
N PRO A 424 14.70 16.11 5.57
CA PRO A 424 14.64 15.71 6.96
C PRO A 424 13.31 15.00 7.26
N ALA A 425 13.29 14.22 8.34
CA ALA A 425 12.05 13.61 8.79
C ALA A 425 10.97 14.71 9.04
N PRO A 426 9.70 14.49 8.64
CA PRO A 426 8.65 15.50 8.76
C PRO A 426 8.42 15.83 10.24
N ARG A 427 8.29 17.12 10.55
CA ARG A 427 7.85 17.57 11.88
C ARG A 427 6.35 17.43 11.96
N VAL A 428 5.87 16.30 12.44
CA VAL A 428 4.45 16.08 12.69
C VAL A 428 4.14 16.62 14.08
N SER A 429 3.22 17.58 14.20
CA SER A 429 2.67 17.99 15.49
C SER A 429 2.08 16.74 16.17
N SER A 430 2.73 16.28 17.26
CA SER A 430 2.39 15.10 18.06
C SER A 430 2.23 13.78 17.29
N LEU A 431 3.38 13.20 16.93
CA LEU A 431 3.61 11.75 17.12
C LEU A 431 3.07 11.35 18.51
N LEU A 432 2.54 10.13 18.66
CA LEU A 432 2.16 9.52 19.97
C LEU A 432 2.93 10.21 21.10
N ASP A 433 2.24 10.88 22.02
CA ASP A 433 2.88 11.41 23.23
C ASP A 433 3.84 10.31 23.72
N GLY A 434 5.09 10.61 24.08
CA GLY A 434 6.10 9.57 24.36
C GLY A 434 5.62 8.47 25.33
N GLU A 435 4.57 8.75 26.11
CA GLU A 435 3.82 7.85 26.96
C GLU A 435 3.00 6.75 26.24
N ASN A 436 2.51 6.99 25.01
CA ASN A 436 1.63 6.12 24.20
C ASN A 436 2.37 5.26 23.17
N SER A 437 3.56 4.78 23.50
CA SER A 437 4.24 3.73 22.73
C SER A 437 3.75 2.34 23.16
N TYR A 438 3.41 1.49 22.18
CA TYR A 438 2.88 0.15 22.40
C TYR A 438 3.75 -0.91 21.74
N GLN A 439 3.94 -2.05 22.40
CA GLN A 439 4.50 -3.25 21.76
C GLN A 439 3.40 -3.92 20.92
N VAL A 440 3.65 -4.10 19.63
CA VAL A 440 2.61 -4.52 18.66
C VAL A 440 2.96 -5.82 17.94
N GLU A 441 4.18 -6.31 18.11
CA GLU A 441 4.73 -7.47 17.42
C GLU A 441 3.89 -8.72 17.70
N HIS A 442 3.53 -8.96 18.97
CA HIS A 442 2.72 -10.10 19.40
C HIS A 442 1.23 -9.95 19.00
N LEU A 443 0.79 -8.73 18.69
CA LEU A 443 -0.59 -8.42 18.26
C LEU A 443 -0.78 -8.48 16.74
N GLN A 444 0.22 -8.96 15.99
CA GLN A 444 0.08 -9.15 14.55
C GLN A 444 -1.07 -10.11 14.20
N GLY A 445 -1.92 -9.70 13.25
CA GLY A 445 -3.06 -10.48 12.78
C GLY A 445 -4.37 -10.33 13.57
N PHE A 446 -4.36 -9.72 14.76
CA PHE A 446 -5.60 -9.37 15.46
C PHE A 446 -6.41 -8.34 14.67
N ARG A 447 -7.65 -8.69 14.36
CA ARG A 447 -8.66 -7.77 13.82
C ARG A 447 -9.38 -7.08 14.97
N GLU A 448 -10.22 -6.11 14.63
CA GLU A 448 -10.83 -5.15 15.56
C GLU A 448 -11.46 -5.80 16.81
N ILE A 449 -12.55 -6.56 16.65
CA ILE A 449 -13.31 -7.17 17.75
C ILE A 449 -12.47 -8.23 18.48
N GLN A 450 -11.53 -8.86 17.77
CA GLN A 450 -10.65 -9.91 18.32
C GLN A 450 -9.61 -9.31 19.26
N LEU A 451 -9.10 -8.12 18.96
CA LEU A 451 -8.16 -7.41 19.83
C LEU A 451 -8.85 -7.06 21.16
N ASP A 452 -10.04 -6.46 21.11
CA ASP A 452 -10.78 -6.09 22.31
C ASP A 452 -10.99 -7.30 23.25
N ASN A 453 -11.36 -8.46 22.69
CA ASN A 453 -11.57 -9.66 23.48
C ASN A 453 -10.28 -10.30 24.00
N HIS A 454 -9.20 -10.27 23.21
CA HIS A 454 -7.88 -10.75 23.62
C HIS A 454 -7.34 -9.95 24.82
N VAL A 455 -7.49 -8.63 24.83
CA VAL A 455 -6.97 -7.80 25.93
C VAL A 455 -7.68 -8.12 27.25
N LEU A 456 -8.98 -8.45 27.22
CA LEU A 456 -9.70 -8.93 28.40
C LEU A 456 -9.18 -10.29 28.89
N GLU A 457 -8.94 -11.24 27.98
CA GLU A 457 -8.39 -12.55 28.30
C GLU A 457 -6.96 -12.45 28.88
N ARG A 458 -6.14 -11.56 28.33
CA ARG A 458 -4.81 -11.23 28.85
C ARG A 458 -4.88 -10.77 30.30
N GLU A 459 -5.77 -9.83 30.61
CA GLU A 459 -5.90 -9.32 31.98
C GLU A 459 -6.48 -10.37 32.92
N ALA A 460 -7.39 -11.24 32.46
CA ALA A 460 -7.88 -12.38 33.25
C ALA A 460 -6.75 -13.35 33.62
N LEU A 461 -5.94 -13.77 32.64
CA LEU A 461 -4.75 -14.59 32.88
C LEU A 461 -3.77 -13.91 33.83
N ALA A 462 -3.45 -12.64 33.59
CA ALA A 462 -2.54 -11.88 34.45
C ALA A 462 -3.04 -11.77 35.90
N LEU A 463 -4.36 -11.79 36.12
CA LEU A 463 -4.99 -11.75 37.44
C LEU A 463 -5.15 -13.14 38.09
N GLY A 464 -4.52 -14.17 37.51
CA GLY A 464 -4.44 -15.52 38.06
C GLY A 464 -5.64 -16.41 37.74
N LEU A 465 -6.42 -16.08 36.70
CA LEU A 465 -7.53 -16.89 36.25
C LEU A 465 -7.12 -17.78 35.09
N ASP A 466 -7.59 -19.01 35.09
CA ASP A 466 -7.48 -19.90 33.92
C ASP A 466 -8.53 -19.51 32.89
N THR A 467 -8.32 -19.86 31.61
CA THR A 467 -9.22 -19.45 30.53
C THR A 467 -9.55 -20.59 29.58
N VAL A 468 -10.78 -20.58 29.08
CA VAL A 468 -11.25 -21.46 27.99
C VAL A 468 -11.87 -20.60 26.91
N ARG A 469 -11.27 -20.64 25.72
CA ARG A 469 -11.70 -19.92 24.53
C ARG A 469 -12.33 -20.87 23.53
N THR A 470 -13.51 -20.52 23.02
CA THR A 470 -14.25 -21.33 22.03
C THR A 470 -14.39 -20.65 20.67
N SER A 471 -14.09 -19.36 20.59
CA SER A 471 -14.10 -18.61 19.34
C SER A 471 -13.10 -17.45 19.37
N THR A 472 -12.94 -16.74 18.26
CA THR A 472 -12.03 -15.58 18.22
C THR A 472 -12.51 -14.36 19.02
N ILE A 473 -13.74 -14.42 19.57
CA ILE A 473 -14.37 -13.33 20.31
C ILE A 473 -15.04 -13.79 21.60
N GLU A 474 -14.92 -15.05 22.00
CA GLU A 474 -15.55 -15.58 23.21
C GLU A 474 -14.55 -16.37 24.05
N PHE A 475 -14.53 -16.09 25.35
CA PHE A 475 -13.79 -16.89 26.33
C PHE A 475 -14.51 -16.86 27.68
N VAL A 476 -14.22 -17.87 28.50
CA VAL A 476 -14.61 -17.96 29.90
C VAL A 476 -13.32 -17.99 30.71
N ALA A 477 -13.21 -17.12 31.71
CA ALA A 477 -12.17 -17.17 32.72
C ALA A 477 -12.72 -17.86 33.97
N GLU A 478 -11.93 -18.73 34.59
CA GLU A 478 -12.30 -19.53 35.74
C GLU A 478 -11.26 -19.35 36.85
N SER A 479 -11.76 -19.24 38.07
CA SER A 479 -10.92 -19.21 39.27
C SER A 479 -10.77 -20.60 39.88
N SER A 480 -9.79 -20.78 40.77
CA SER A 480 -9.51 -22.06 41.42
C SER A 480 -10.66 -22.66 42.24
N ASN A 481 -11.71 -21.89 42.55
CA ASN A 481 -12.90 -22.36 43.24
C ASN A 481 -14.09 -22.67 42.30
N GLY A 482 -13.90 -22.60 40.98
CA GLY A 482 -14.89 -22.89 39.95
C GLY A 482 -15.82 -21.72 39.58
N ALA A 483 -15.62 -20.52 40.14
CA ALA A 483 -16.39 -19.35 39.73
C ALA A 483 -15.89 -18.77 38.40
N GLN A 484 -16.82 -18.37 37.52
CA GLN A 484 -16.55 -18.07 36.12
C GLN A 484 -16.96 -16.65 35.70
N LEU A 485 -16.15 -16.04 34.84
CA LEU A 485 -16.42 -14.80 34.13
C LEU A 485 -16.44 -15.10 32.63
N ALA A 486 -17.58 -14.94 31.98
CA ALA A 486 -17.70 -15.18 30.55
C ALA A 486 -17.76 -13.86 29.80
N PHE A 487 -17.03 -13.76 28.69
CA PHE A 487 -17.02 -12.60 27.82
C PHE A 487 -17.31 -12.99 26.38
N SER A 488 -18.24 -12.26 25.74
CA SER A 488 -18.50 -12.31 24.29
C SER A 488 -18.27 -10.92 23.71
N TRP A 489 -17.27 -10.82 22.83
CA TRP A 489 -16.56 -9.60 22.46
C TRP A 489 -16.07 -8.82 23.69
N THR A 490 -16.84 -7.84 24.15
CA THR A 490 -16.54 -7.01 25.33
C THR A 490 -17.65 -7.03 26.36
N LYS A 491 -18.73 -7.78 26.10
CA LYS A 491 -19.85 -7.93 27.01
C LYS A 491 -19.57 -9.09 27.95
N SER A 492 -19.77 -8.89 29.25
CA SER A 492 -19.63 -9.94 30.26
C SER A 492 -20.96 -10.63 30.61
N ASN A 493 -20.87 -11.76 31.30
CA ASN A 493 -22.00 -12.44 31.95
C ASN A 493 -22.66 -11.64 33.08
N ALA A 494 -22.01 -10.59 33.60
CA ALA A 494 -22.64 -9.67 34.54
C ALA A 494 -23.65 -8.72 33.88
N THR A 495 -23.63 -8.59 32.54
CA THR A 495 -24.63 -7.83 31.80
C THR A 495 -25.81 -8.72 31.41
N SER A 496 -27.01 -8.36 31.86
CA SER A 496 -28.23 -9.12 31.57
C SER A 496 -28.62 -9.06 30.08
N SER A 497 -29.32 -10.09 29.60
CA SER A 497 -29.89 -10.10 28.24
C SER A 497 -30.88 -8.96 28.02
N LEU A 498 -31.59 -8.54 29.08
CA LEU A 498 -32.47 -7.38 29.05
C LEU A 498 -31.69 -6.09 28.79
N ALA A 499 -30.62 -5.84 29.54
CA ALA A 499 -29.75 -4.67 29.35
C ALA A 499 -29.18 -4.61 27.92
N ALA A 500 -28.72 -5.75 27.40
CA ALA A 500 -28.23 -5.86 26.02
C ALA A 500 -29.33 -5.59 24.98
N THR A 501 -30.58 -5.94 25.27
CA THR A 501 -31.71 -5.65 24.37
C THR A 501 -32.10 -4.18 24.42
N VAL A 502 -32.23 -3.63 25.63
CA VAL A 502 -32.61 -2.22 25.87
C VAL A 502 -31.63 -1.27 25.18
N THR A 503 -30.33 -1.50 25.33
CA THR A 503 -29.27 -0.67 24.73
C THR A 503 -29.23 -0.71 23.19
N THR A 504 -29.92 -1.66 22.55
CA THR A 504 -30.06 -1.68 21.07
C THR A 504 -31.27 -0.89 20.57
N ASP A 505 -32.18 -0.51 21.47
CA ASP A 505 -33.39 0.27 21.16
C ASP A 505 -33.22 1.71 21.66
N LYS A 506 -32.97 2.62 20.72
CA LYS A 506 -32.64 4.02 21.04
C LYS A 506 -33.78 4.75 21.76
N GLN A 507 -35.03 4.41 21.46
CA GLN A 507 -36.18 5.04 22.11
C GLN A 507 -36.32 4.57 23.56
N THR A 508 -36.25 3.25 23.80
CA THR A 508 -36.33 2.69 25.16
C THR A 508 -35.18 3.19 26.03
N THR A 509 -33.97 3.21 25.48
CA THR A 509 -32.78 3.75 26.18
C THR A 509 -33.01 5.22 26.53
N ARG A 510 -33.46 6.04 25.57
CA ARG A 510 -33.71 7.47 25.79
C ARG A 510 -34.73 7.72 26.91
N GLU A 511 -35.81 6.95 26.98
CA GLU A 511 -36.83 7.08 28.04
C GLU A 511 -36.26 6.78 29.44
N LEU A 512 -35.41 5.76 29.56
CA LEU A 512 -34.71 5.45 30.81
C LEU A 512 -33.75 6.58 31.22
N LEU A 513 -33.00 7.12 30.25
CA LEU A 513 -32.07 8.22 30.48
C LEU A 513 -32.80 9.49 30.96
N LEU A 514 -33.92 9.85 30.33
CA LEU A 514 -34.76 10.96 30.76
C LEU A 514 -35.29 10.75 32.18
N GLY A 515 -35.76 9.56 32.51
CA GLY A 515 -36.22 9.21 33.86
C GLY A 515 -35.13 9.33 34.94
N ALA A 516 -33.86 9.15 34.55
CA ALA A 516 -32.69 9.31 35.42
C ALA A 516 -32.12 10.75 35.43
N GLY A 517 -32.79 11.70 34.76
CA GLY A 517 -32.34 13.09 34.64
C GLY A 517 -31.06 13.26 33.83
N VAL A 518 -30.74 12.32 32.94
CA VAL A 518 -29.57 12.40 32.05
C VAL A 518 -29.92 13.29 30.86
N PRO A 519 -29.08 14.27 30.49
CA PRO A 519 -29.32 15.10 29.33
C PRO A 519 -29.25 14.25 28.05
N VAL A 520 -30.30 14.32 27.23
CA VAL A 520 -30.40 13.63 25.94
C VAL A 520 -31.05 14.56 24.92
N PRO A 521 -30.75 14.43 23.61
CA PRO A 521 -31.44 15.18 22.58
C PRO A 521 -32.96 15.03 22.65
N VAL A 522 -33.67 16.13 22.41
CA VAL A 522 -35.14 16.08 22.26
C VAL A 522 -35.46 15.41 20.93
N GLY A 523 -36.25 14.33 20.95
CA GLY A 523 -36.54 13.57 19.75
C GLY A 523 -37.77 12.69 19.88
N ARG A 524 -38.24 12.19 18.74
CA ARG A 524 -39.43 11.33 18.63
C ARG A 524 -39.20 10.23 17.60
N ARG A 525 -39.77 9.05 17.86
CA ARG A 525 -39.83 7.92 16.92
C ARG A 525 -40.93 8.12 15.89
N PHE A 526 -40.64 7.74 14.66
CA PHE A 526 -41.56 7.70 13.51
C PHE A 526 -41.41 6.35 12.80
N ASP A 527 -42.47 5.84 12.17
CA ASP A 527 -42.32 4.74 11.23
C ASP A 527 -41.80 5.29 9.89
N ILE A 528 -41.22 4.42 9.03
CA ILE A 528 -40.56 4.89 7.79
C ILE A 528 -41.54 5.55 6.80
N GLU A 529 -42.84 5.27 6.93
CA GLU A 529 -43.88 5.88 6.09
C GLU A 529 -44.38 7.22 6.65
N ASP A 530 -44.02 7.60 7.89
CA ASP A 530 -44.47 8.82 8.58
C ASP A 530 -43.64 10.05 8.19
N VAL A 531 -43.41 10.26 6.90
CA VAL A 531 -42.52 11.31 6.39
C VAL A 531 -43.01 12.71 6.80
N GLU A 532 -44.26 13.05 6.46
CA GLU A 532 -44.79 14.40 6.73
C GLU A 532 -44.99 14.68 8.23
N PRO A 533 -45.51 13.76 9.07
CA PRO A 533 -45.52 13.96 10.52
C PRO A 533 -44.13 14.20 11.13
N ALA A 534 -43.08 13.58 10.58
CA ALA A 534 -41.72 13.81 11.02
C ALA A 534 -41.18 15.18 10.57
N VAL A 535 -41.57 15.65 9.38
CA VAL A 535 -41.26 17.01 8.89
C VAL A 535 -41.93 18.07 9.77
N GLU A 536 -43.22 17.93 10.07
CA GLU A 536 -43.95 18.84 10.96
C GLU A 536 -43.30 18.88 12.36
N TYR A 537 -42.86 17.72 12.87
CA TYR A 537 -42.15 17.65 14.13
C TYR A 537 -40.78 18.34 14.07
N ALA A 538 -39.99 18.12 13.01
CA ALA A 538 -38.71 18.77 12.82
C ALA A 538 -38.85 20.30 12.70
N GLU A 539 -39.88 20.79 12.01
CA GLU A 539 -40.20 22.21 11.93
C GLU A 539 -40.55 22.79 13.31
N SER A 540 -41.29 22.03 14.13
CA SER A 540 -41.62 22.45 15.50
C SER A 540 -40.40 22.47 16.45
N LEU A 541 -39.41 21.60 16.20
CA LEU A 541 -38.18 21.51 16.96
C LEU A 541 -37.16 22.58 16.53
N GLY A 542 -37.20 22.95 15.26
CA GLY A 542 -36.22 23.80 14.60
C GLY A 542 -35.09 22.99 13.96
N TYR A 543 -34.60 23.47 12.81
CA TYR A 543 -33.44 22.89 12.12
C TYR A 543 -32.12 23.51 12.62
N PRO A 544 -30.99 22.79 12.56
CA PRO A 544 -30.86 21.45 11.99
C PRO A 544 -31.34 20.32 12.92
N VAL A 545 -31.73 19.19 12.32
CA VAL A 545 -32.12 17.96 13.02
C VAL A 545 -31.22 16.78 12.63
N VAL A 546 -31.29 15.69 13.41
CA VAL A 546 -30.62 14.42 13.14
C VAL A 546 -31.67 13.36 12.80
N PHE A 547 -31.46 12.65 11.69
CA PHE A 547 -32.24 11.48 11.31
C PHE A 547 -31.45 10.21 11.58
N LYS A 548 -32.01 9.25 12.33
CA LYS A 548 -31.34 7.99 12.62
C LYS A 548 -32.28 6.79 12.68
N PRO A 549 -31.87 5.60 12.20
CA PRO A 549 -32.61 4.36 12.42
C PRO A 549 -32.79 4.03 13.90
N LEU A 550 -33.98 3.55 14.28
CA LEU A 550 -34.30 3.18 15.66
C LEU A 550 -33.33 2.13 16.20
N ARG A 551 -33.02 1.13 15.37
CA ARG A 551 -32.04 0.06 15.66
C ARG A 551 -30.88 0.12 14.68
N GLY A 552 -29.70 -0.24 15.16
CA GLY A 552 -28.47 -0.25 14.36
C GLY A 552 -27.30 0.30 15.16
N THR A 553 -26.10 -0.15 14.82
CA THR A 553 -24.85 0.15 15.51
C THR A 553 -23.88 0.91 14.62
N GLY A 554 -22.94 1.64 15.22
CA GLY A 554 -21.81 2.28 14.52
C GLY A 554 -22.21 3.40 13.55
N GLY A 555 -23.30 4.12 13.84
CA GLY A 555 -23.74 5.28 13.05
C GLY A 555 -24.33 4.95 11.68
N LYS A 556 -24.57 3.67 11.35
CA LYS A 556 -25.14 3.28 10.04
C LYS A 556 -26.54 3.85 9.86
N GLY A 557 -26.72 4.61 8.78
CA GLY A 557 -27.99 5.27 8.46
C GLY A 557 -28.24 6.57 9.23
N VAL A 558 -27.31 7.00 10.10
CA VAL A 558 -27.41 8.30 10.77
C VAL A 558 -27.05 9.41 9.78
N ILE A 559 -27.92 10.40 9.67
CA ILE A 559 -27.75 11.58 8.83
C ILE A 559 -27.86 12.81 9.74
N PRO A 560 -26.73 13.34 10.23
CA PRO A 560 -26.72 14.54 11.07
C PRO A 560 -26.83 15.81 10.21
N GLY A 561 -27.23 16.91 10.83
CA GLY A 561 -27.17 18.23 10.22
C GLY A 561 -28.16 18.45 9.08
N ILE A 562 -29.31 17.77 9.10
CA ILE A 562 -30.39 17.99 8.14
C ILE A 562 -30.88 19.42 8.32
N ALA A 563 -30.73 20.24 7.28
CA ALA A 563 -30.93 21.68 7.35
C ALA A 563 -32.37 22.12 7.07
N ASP A 564 -33.15 21.30 6.37
CA ASP A 564 -34.52 21.62 5.97
C ASP A 564 -35.39 20.38 5.70
N ALA A 565 -36.66 20.62 5.38
CA ALA A 565 -37.65 19.59 5.13
C ALA A 565 -37.34 18.73 3.90
N ASP A 566 -36.70 19.27 2.87
CA ASP A 566 -36.41 18.54 1.64
C ASP A 566 -35.26 17.55 1.87
N GLU A 567 -34.22 17.96 2.61
CA GLU A 567 -33.18 17.06 3.09
C GLU A 567 -33.74 15.95 3.99
N LEU A 568 -34.72 16.27 4.84
CA LEU A 568 -35.38 15.28 5.69
C LEU A 568 -36.17 14.26 4.87
N ARG A 569 -36.97 14.70 3.90
CA ARG A 569 -37.69 13.81 2.96
C ARG A 569 -36.71 12.91 2.19
N TRP A 570 -35.60 13.47 1.75
CA TRP A 570 -34.53 12.71 1.11
C TRP A 570 -33.95 11.63 2.05
N ALA A 571 -33.74 11.95 3.33
CA ALA A 571 -33.25 11.00 4.33
C ALA A 571 -34.19 9.79 4.49
N PHE A 572 -35.51 10.04 4.54
CA PHE A 572 -36.53 8.97 4.55
C PHE A 572 -36.45 8.10 3.30
N GLU A 573 -36.44 8.69 2.11
CA GLU A 573 -36.38 7.94 0.85
C GLU A 573 -35.09 7.12 0.71
N ARG A 574 -33.96 7.64 1.21
CA ARG A 574 -32.67 6.92 1.20
C ARG A 574 -32.69 5.65 2.05
N LEU A 575 -33.40 5.65 3.17
CA LEU A 575 -33.50 4.50 4.07
C LEU A 575 -34.70 3.59 3.74
N LYS A 576 -35.65 4.08 2.95
CA LYS A 576 -36.79 3.30 2.46
C LYS A 576 -36.34 2.02 1.75
N GLY A 577 -36.99 0.91 2.08
CA GLY A 577 -36.63 -0.42 1.54
C GLY A 577 -35.33 -1.02 2.09
N SER A 578 -34.59 -0.32 2.95
CA SER A 578 -33.43 -0.89 3.65
C SER A 578 -33.85 -1.71 4.87
N SER A 579 -33.03 -2.68 5.26
CA SER A 579 -33.26 -3.45 6.50
C SER A 579 -33.16 -2.61 7.78
N LEU A 580 -32.52 -1.44 7.71
CA LEU A 580 -32.39 -0.50 8.82
C LEU A 580 -33.68 0.30 9.06
N ALA A 581 -34.54 0.45 8.04
CA ALA A 581 -35.78 1.21 8.16
C ALA A 581 -36.93 0.41 8.80
N ALA A 582 -36.90 -0.92 8.72
CA ALA A 582 -37.99 -1.78 9.20
C ALA A 582 -38.38 -1.56 10.68
N PRO A 583 -37.44 -1.28 11.61
CA PRO A 583 -37.78 -0.97 13.01
C PRO A 583 -38.33 0.45 13.25
N GLY A 584 -38.36 1.32 12.23
CA GLY A 584 -38.66 2.74 12.36
C GLY A 584 -37.41 3.61 12.51
N VAL A 585 -37.63 4.92 12.62
CA VAL A 585 -36.59 5.97 12.65
C VAL A 585 -36.85 6.95 13.80
N VAL A 586 -35.83 7.71 14.17
CA VAL A 586 -35.89 8.78 15.17
C VAL A 586 -35.45 10.06 14.50
N VAL A 587 -36.25 11.11 14.67
CA VAL A 587 -35.87 12.50 14.36
C VAL A 587 -35.65 13.22 15.67
N GLU A 588 -34.48 13.81 15.83
CA GLU A 588 -34.07 14.47 17.07
C GLU A 588 -33.29 15.76 16.81
N GLU A 589 -33.16 16.54 17.88
CA GLU A 589 -32.43 17.79 17.91
C GLU A 589 -30.95 17.57 17.57
N HIS A 590 -30.38 18.46 16.75
CA HIS A 590 -28.96 18.47 16.51
C HIS A 590 -28.22 19.20 17.64
N PHE A 591 -27.22 18.53 18.21
CA PHE A 591 -26.26 19.14 19.11
C PHE A 591 -24.95 19.35 18.36
N ASP A 592 -24.43 20.58 18.40
CA ASP A 592 -23.08 20.89 17.96
C ASP A 592 -22.09 20.58 19.08
N GLY A 593 -20.96 19.97 18.75
CA GLY A 593 -19.91 19.72 19.74
C GLY A 593 -18.93 18.64 19.35
N ARG A 594 -18.07 18.28 20.31
CA ARG A 594 -17.12 17.18 20.21
C ARG A 594 -17.77 15.88 20.68
N GLU A 595 -17.50 14.80 19.96
CA GLU A 595 -17.97 13.47 20.32
C GLU A 595 -17.02 12.79 21.30
N PHE A 596 -17.55 12.38 22.44
CA PHE A 596 -16.85 11.60 23.46
C PHE A 596 -17.50 10.22 23.59
N ARG A 597 -16.66 9.19 23.74
CA ARG A 597 -17.05 7.88 24.24
C ARG A 597 -16.53 7.77 25.66
N ILE A 598 -17.44 7.66 26.63
CA ILE A 598 -17.13 7.51 28.05
C ILE A 598 -17.42 6.07 28.46
N LEU A 599 -16.40 5.36 28.93
CA LEU A 599 -16.56 4.02 29.48
C LEU A 599 -16.90 4.14 30.96
N CYS A 600 -18.11 3.75 31.33
CA CYS A 600 -18.65 3.94 32.67
C CYS A 600 -19.13 2.63 33.29
N ARG A 601 -19.03 2.56 34.61
CA ARG A 601 -19.75 1.64 35.48
C ARG A 601 -20.88 2.41 36.17
N SER A 602 -21.72 1.72 36.94
CA SER A 602 -22.76 2.39 37.75
C SER A 602 -22.21 3.24 38.91
N ASP A 603 -20.93 3.07 39.27
CA ASP A 603 -20.26 3.76 40.38
C ASP A 603 -19.19 4.78 39.92
N GLY A 604 -18.98 4.95 38.60
CA GLY A 604 -18.07 5.97 38.07
C GLY A 604 -17.57 5.72 36.64
N ALA A 605 -16.94 6.73 36.07
CA ALA A 605 -16.28 6.68 34.77
C ALA A 605 -14.86 6.10 34.88
N LEU A 606 -14.50 5.18 33.98
CA LEU A 606 -13.17 4.56 33.88
C LEU A 606 -12.25 5.29 32.90
N SER A 607 -12.80 5.85 31.82
CA SER A 607 -12.07 6.60 30.79
C SER A 607 -13.05 7.39 29.93
N ALA A 608 -12.59 8.51 29.36
CA ALA A 608 -13.37 9.37 28.48
C ALA A 608 -12.56 9.77 27.25
N VAL A 609 -12.86 9.13 26.12
CA VAL A 609 -12.12 9.31 24.87
C VAL A 609 -12.86 10.27 23.94
N GLU A 610 -12.23 11.40 23.60
CA GLU A 610 -12.62 12.23 22.47
C GLU A 610 -12.35 11.47 21.17
N ARG A 611 -13.36 11.37 20.30
CA ARG A 611 -13.20 10.92 18.93
C ARG A 611 -12.88 12.12 18.06
N ARG A 612 -11.59 12.31 17.76
CA ARG A 612 -11.14 13.42 16.91
C ARG A 612 -11.35 13.09 15.44
N PRO A 613 -11.81 14.06 14.62
CA PRO A 613 -11.86 13.88 13.17
C PRO A 613 -10.47 13.61 12.60
N GLY A 614 -10.42 12.88 11.50
CA GLY A 614 -9.18 12.72 10.77
C GLY A 614 -8.80 14.05 10.13
N MET A 615 -7.78 14.70 10.68
CA MET A 615 -7.20 15.92 10.14
C MET A 615 -5.69 15.81 9.97
N VAL A 616 -5.13 16.69 9.13
CA VAL A 616 -3.69 16.98 9.05
C VAL A 616 -3.44 18.46 9.30
N GLU A 617 -2.25 18.81 9.76
CA GLU A 617 -1.79 20.19 9.90
C GLU A 617 -0.72 20.47 8.85
N GLY A 618 -0.86 21.56 8.11
CA GLY A 618 0.06 21.95 7.05
C GLY A 618 1.44 22.32 7.58
N ASP A 619 2.48 21.92 6.85
CA ASP A 619 3.86 22.35 7.08
C ASP A 619 4.36 23.29 5.97
N GLY A 620 3.48 23.73 5.07
CA GLY A 620 3.79 24.59 3.93
C GLY A 620 4.55 23.91 2.79
N MET A 621 4.88 22.62 2.88
CA MET A 621 5.68 21.90 1.89
C MET A 621 5.06 20.58 1.40
N LEU A 622 4.39 19.84 2.27
CA LEU A 622 3.78 18.55 1.95
C LEU A 622 2.33 18.71 1.53
N SER A 623 1.94 17.91 0.54
CA SER A 623 0.54 17.75 0.18
C SER A 623 -0.25 17.07 1.30
N ILE A 624 -1.56 17.27 1.27
CA ILE A 624 -2.49 16.60 2.20
C ILE A 624 -2.30 15.08 2.18
N ALA A 625 -2.10 14.47 1.01
CA ALA A 625 -1.93 13.03 0.92
C ALA A 625 -0.65 12.51 1.59
N GLU A 626 0.43 13.27 1.51
CA GLU A 626 1.69 12.98 2.21
C GLU A 626 1.53 13.07 3.71
N LEU A 627 0.92 14.17 4.20
CA LEU A 627 0.63 14.37 5.61
C LEU A 627 -0.27 13.25 6.15
N MET A 628 -1.27 12.83 5.37
CA MET A 628 -2.13 11.69 5.70
C MET A 628 -1.33 10.39 5.81
N MET A 629 -0.35 10.14 4.94
CA MET A 629 0.48 8.93 5.01
C MET A 629 1.45 8.93 6.17
N ILE A 630 2.00 10.08 6.53
CA ILE A 630 2.84 10.21 7.72
C ILE A 630 2.00 9.92 8.97
N LYS A 631 0.79 10.49 9.04
CA LYS A 631 -0.18 10.17 10.09
C LYS A 631 -0.54 8.68 10.09
N HIS A 632 -0.75 8.09 8.92
CA HIS A 632 -1.05 6.66 8.77
C HIS A 632 0.06 5.79 9.36
N ALA A 633 1.33 6.07 9.07
CA ALA A 633 2.47 5.33 9.60
C ALA A 633 2.50 5.32 11.13
N ASN A 634 2.11 6.42 11.78
CA ASN A 634 2.01 6.51 13.23
C ASN A 634 0.85 5.67 13.78
N ARG A 635 -0.32 5.74 13.13
CA ARG A 635 -1.49 4.91 13.48
C ARG A 635 -1.18 3.42 13.41
N MET A 636 -0.29 2.99 12.51
CA MET A 636 0.11 1.58 12.40
C MET A 636 0.89 1.06 13.62
N LYS A 637 1.45 1.95 14.44
CA LYS A 637 2.13 1.64 15.71
C LYS A 637 1.15 1.51 16.90
N ASN A 638 -0.11 1.92 16.73
CA ASN A 638 -1.13 1.80 17.76
C ASN A 638 -1.95 0.50 17.55
N PRO A 639 -2.07 -0.38 18.57
CA PRO A 639 -2.81 -1.64 18.47
C PRO A 639 -4.25 -1.49 17.98
N HIS A 640 -4.95 -0.46 18.45
CA HIS A 640 -6.34 -0.20 18.08
C HIS A 640 -6.46 0.39 16.66
N LEU A 641 -5.56 1.27 16.25
CA LEU A 641 -5.69 1.97 14.96
C LEU A 641 -5.08 1.22 13.77
N ARG A 642 -4.15 0.27 13.98
CA ARG A 642 -3.45 -0.44 12.89
C ARG A 642 -4.33 -1.27 11.96
N SER A 643 -5.47 -1.77 12.44
CA SER A 643 -6.48 -2.47 11.62
C SER A 643 -7.41 -1.49 10.87
N ARG A 644 -7.36 -0.20 11.23
CA ARG A 644 -8.25 0.88 10.77
C ARG A 644 -7.46 1.91 9.95
N LYS A 645 -7.06 1.49 8.75
CA LYS A 645 -6.21 2.28 7.84
C LYS A 645 -6.91 3.56 7.40
N ILE A 646 -6.13 4.63 7.20
CA ILE A 646 -6.60 5.84 6.53
C ILE A 646 -6.90 5.47 5.06
N LYS A 647 -7.98 6.01 4.51
CA LYS A 647 -8.42 5.73 3.15
C LYS A 647 -8.35 6.98 2.28
N PHE A 648 -7.91 6.78 1.04
CA PHE A 648 -7.93 7.78 -0.02
C PHE A 648 -9.13 7.51 -0.94
N ASP A 649 -10.34 7.62 -0.37
CA ASP A 649 -11.58 7.29 -1.06
C ASP A 649 -12.42 8.53 -1.41
N ASP A 650 -13.56 8.31 -2.06
CA ASP A 650 -14.46 9.39 -2.49
C ASP A 650 -15.02 10.19 -1.30
N THR A 651 -15.08 9.60 -0.10
CA THR A 651 -15.52 10.28 1.11
C THR A 651 -14.51 11.33 1.52
N ALA A 652 -13.21 10.96 1.55
CA ALA A 652 -12.14 11.91 1.82
C ALA A 652 -12.06 12.99 0.73
N ARG A 653 -12.17 12.61 -0.55
CA ARG A 653 -12.17 13.56 -1.68
C ARG A 653 -13.30 14.58 -1.59
N LEU A 654 -14.51 14.15 -1.22
CA LEU A 654 -15.65 15.04 -1.00
C LEU A 654 -15.41 16.01 0.17
N GLN A 655 -14.81 15.53 1.27
CA GLN A 655 -14.54 16.40 2.40
C GLN A 655 -13.46 17.45 2.10
N LEU A 656 -12.42 17.08 1.34
CA LEU A 656 -11.41 18.04 0.89
C LEU A 656 -12.00 19.07 -0.08
N SER A 657 -12.85 18.64 -1.03
CA SER A 657 -13.45 19.55 -2.00
C SER A 657 -14.40 20.57 -1.36
N ARG A 658 -15.08 20.21 -0.27
CA ARG A 658 -15.86 21.16 0.57
C ARG A 658 -15.00 22.29 1.16
N GLN A 659 -13.70 22.07 1.32
CA GLN A 659 -12.72 23.05 1.77
C GLN A 659 -11.96 23.70 0.60
N GLY A 660 -12.35 23.42 -0.66
CA GLY A 660 -11.66 23.93 -1.85
C GLY A 660 -10.29 23.30 -2.10
N MET A 661 -10.04 22.11 -1.55
CA MET A 661 -8.75 21.42 -1.61
C MET A 661 -8.89 20.04 -2.24
N ASP A 662 -7.76 19.45 -2.63
CA ASP A 662 -7.63 18.07 -3.05
C ASP A 662 -6.43 17.39 -2.38
N PHE A 663 -6.12 16.16 -2.77
CA PHE A 663 -5.03 15.39 -2.18
C PHE A 663 -3.63 15.97 -2.46
N ASP A 664 -3.47 16.70 -3.56
CA ASP A 664 -2.20 17.26 -4.02
C ASP A 664 -1.95 18.68 -3.47
N THR A 665 -2.98 19.30 -2.88
CA THR A 665 -2.90 20.61 -2.24
C THR A 665 -1.92 20.59 -1.07
N VAL A 666 -1.01 21.57 -1.03
CA VAL A 666 -0.07 21.82 0.07
C VAL A 666 -0.66 22.86 1.03
N PRO A 667 -1.09 22.47 2.25
CA PRO A 667 -1.67 23.42 3.19
C PRO A 667 -0.61 24.34 3.81
N GLU A 668 -1.01 25.58 4.14
CA GLU A 668 -0.12 26.55 4.79
C GLU A 668 0.33 26.06 6.18
N VAL A 669 1.45 26.60 6.68
CA VAL A 669 1.99 26.24 8.00
C VAL A 669 0.93 26.47 9.08
N GLY A 670 0.57 25.42 9.82
CA GLY A 670 -0.43 25.47 10.90
C GLY A 670 -1.88 25.40 10.41
N GLN A 671 -2.13 25.36 9.10
CA GLN A 671 -3.48 25.20 8.56
C GLN A 671 -4.00 23.79 8.83
N ARG A 672 -5.11 23.67 9.55
CA ARG A 672 -5.76 22.39 9.83
C ARG A 672 -6.71 22.03 8.70
N VAL A 673 -6.54 20.84 8.14
CA VAL A 673 -7.37 20.30 7.07
C VAL A 673 -8.01 19.00 7.52
N VAL A 674 -9.34 18.97 7.57
CA VAL A 674 -10.11 17.77 7.94
C VAL A 674 -10.35 16.95 6.67
N TYR A 675 -10.04 15.65 6.68
CA TYR A 675 -10.27 14.75 5.54
C TYR A 675 -11.38 13.71 5.81
N THR A 676 -12.06 13.77 6.96
CA THR A 676 -13.14 12.83 7.32
C THR A 676 -14.49 13.51 7.42
N LEU A 677 -15.55 12.82 7.00
CA LEU A 677 -16.93 13.30 7.20
C LEU A 677 -17.42 13.09 8.64
N SER A 678 -16.86 12.12 9.36
CA SER A 678 -17.18 11.85 10.76
C SER A 678 -15.92 11.49 11.55
N PRO A 679 -15.91 11.63 12.88
CA PRO A 679 -14.75 11.28 13.71
C PRO A 679 -14.52 9.76 13.86
N SER A 680 -15.01 8.96 12.92
CA SER A 680 -14.83 7.52 12.91
C SER A 680 -13.36 7.13 12.76
N PHE A 681 -12.91 6.21 13.63
CA PHE A 681 -11.57 5.64 13.55
C PHE A 681 -11.29 4.96 12.21
N HIS A 682 -12.32 4.44 11.52
CA HIS A 682 -12.20 3.79 10.20
C HIS A 682 -12.00 4.76 9.04
N GLN A 683 -12.37 6.03 9.22
CA GLN A 683 -12.10 7.09 8.25
C GLN A 683 -10.78 7.81 8.56
N GLY A 684 -10.10 7.44 9.64
CA GLY A 684 -8.83 8.05 10.04
C GLY A 684 -8.94 9.01 11.23
N GLY A 685 -10.08 9.02 11.94
CA GLY A 685 -10.21 9.67 13.26
C GLY A 685 -9.33 9.01 14.32
N GLU A 686 -9.03 9.74 15.39
CA GLU A 686 -8.09 9.34 16.45
C GLU A 686 -8.72 9.48 17.84
N SER A 687 -8.20 8.73 18.81
CA SER A 687 -8.65 8.77 20.20
C SER A 687 -7.77 9.70 21.04
N SER A 688 -8.38 10.60 21.79
CA SER A 688 -7.70 11.39 22.83
C SER A 688 -8.34 11.10 24.17
N GLU A 689 -7.58 10.55 25.12
CA GLU A 689 -8.08 10.30 26.48
C GLU A 689 -8.10 11.61 27.29
N MET A 690 -9.26 11.93 27.87
CA MET A 690 -9.57 13.23 28.47
C MET A 690 -10.32 13.14 29.81
N LEU A 691 -10.35 12.00 30.50
CA LEU A 691 -11.11 11.83 31.75
C LEU A 691 -10.76 12.89 32.80
N ALA A 692 -9.48 13.25 32.92
CA ALA A 692 -9.01 14.25 33.89
C ALA A 692 -9.43 15.68 33.54
N ASP A 693 -9.72 15.95 32.27
CA ASP A 693 -10.10 17.27 31.76
C ASP A 693 -11.63 17.44 31.67
N MET A 694 -12.40 16.37 31.94
CA MET A 694 -13.86 16.42 31.91
C MET A 694 -14.46 16.95 33.21
N HIS A 695 -15.45 17.84 33.09
CA HIS A 695 -16.19 18.39 34.21
C HIS A 695 -16.96 17.28 34.94
N PRO A 696 -16.99 17.28 36.30
CA PRO A 696 -17.62 16.22 37.08
C PRO A 696 -19.09 15.94 36.75
N THR A 697 -19.86 16.96 36.38
CA THR A 697 -21.29 16.80 36.02
C THR A 697 -21.49 15.98 34.74
N ILE A 698 -20.53 16.01 33.81
CA ILE A 698 -20.57 15.19 32.58
C ILE A 698 -20.31 13.73 32.94
N LEU A 699 -19.32 13.47 33.80
CA LEU A 699 -19.00 12.13 34.28
C LEU A 699 -20.13 11.53 35.13
N ASP A 700 -20.78 12.35 35.95
CA ASP A 700 -21.97 11.97 36.71
C ASP A 700 -23.13 11.61 35.77
N ALA A 701 -23.41 12.44 34.76
CA ALA A 701 -24.45 12.16 33.76
C ALA A 701 -24.19 10.84 33.02
N ALA A 702 -22.94 10.56 32.64
CA ALA A 702 -22.56 9.29 31.99
C ALA A 702 -22.68 8.09 32.96
N THR A 703 -22.32 8.26 34.22
CA THR A 703 -22.46 7.23 35.26
C THR A 703 -23.93 6.90 35.52
N ARG A 704 -24.78 7.93 35.65
CA ARG A 704 -26.24 7.78 35.75
C ARG A 704 -26.84 7.14 34.51
N ALA A 705 -26.30 7.42 33.31
CA ALA A 705 -26.77 6.79 32.08
C ALA A 705 -26.58 5.27 32.09
N VAL A 706 -25.44 4.78 32.60
CA VAL A 706 -25.22 3.34 32.80
C VAL A 706 -26.13 2.79 33.91
N GLY A 707 -26.24 3.48 35.04
CA GLY A 707 -27.10 3.08 36.16
C GLY A 707 -28.60 3.04 35.83
N ALA A 708 -29.05 3.83 34.85
CA ALA A 708 -30.44 3.87 34.40
C ALA A 708 -30.87 2.61 33.63
N VAL A 709 -29.91 1.81 33.12
CA VAL A 709 -30.17 0.56 32.39
C VAL A 709 -30.05 -0.62 33.35
N PRO A 710 -31.17 -1.26 33.76
CA PRO A 710 -31.14 -2.32 34.76
C PRO A 710 -30.32 -3.54 34.30
N GLY A 711 -29.37 -3.97 35.14
CA GLY A 711 -28.54 -5.14 34.88
C GLY A 711 -27.44 -4.91 33.82
N LEU A 712 -27.05 -3.66 33.58
CA LEU A 712 -25.86 -3.32 32.79
C LEU A 712 -24.63 -3.23 33.73
N ALA A 713 -23.60 -4.05 33.52
CA ALA A 713 -22.41 -4.04 34.37
C ALA A 713 -21.54 -2.79 34.12
N TYR A 714 -21.28 -2.52 32.84
CA TYR A 714 -20.62 -1.32 32.36
C TYR A 714 -21.17 -0.97 30.98
N GLY A 715 -21.01 0.28 30.56
CA GLY A 715 -21.48 0.76 29.28
C GLY A 715 -20.53 1.76 28.63
N GLY A 716 -20.56 1.80 27.31
CA GLY A 716 -19.94 2.87 26.52
C GLY A 716 -20.99 3.93 26.23
N VAL A 717 -20.85 5.11 26.82
CA VAL A 717 -21.76 6.25 26.68
C VAL A 717 -21.22 7.16 25.59
N ASP A 718 -21.93 7.29 24.47
CA ASP A 718 -21.64 8.31 23.46
C ASP A 718 -22.28 9.63 23.89
N PHE A 719 -21.45 10.65 24.05
CA PHE A 719 -21.82 11.94 24.61
C PHE A 719 -21.28 13.04 23.69
N ILE A 720 -22.13 13.97 23.27
CA ILE A 720 -21.69 15.16 22.55
C ILE A 720 -21.62 16.35 23.51
N VAL A 721 -20.45 17.00 23.54
CA VAL A 721 -20.13 18.08 24.48
C VAL A 721 -19.35 19.16 23.74
N ALA A 722 -19.76 20.42 23.86
CA ALA A 722 -19.05 21.53 23.22
C ALA A 722 -17.73 21.81 23.95
N ASP A 723 -17.81 21.97 25.27
CA ASP A 723 -16.67 22.19 26.16
C ASP A 723 -16.64 21.14 27.29
N PRO A 724 -15.69 20.17 27.29
CA PRO A 724 -15.58 19.18 28.35
C PRO A 724 -15.24 19.81 29.69
N GLY A 725 -14.73 21.04 29.75
CA GLY A 725 -14.42 21.73 31.02
C GLY A 725 -15.62 22.42 31.68
N ALA A 726 -16.74 22.61 30.96
CA ALA A 726 -17.93 23.30 31.47
C ALA A 726 -18.98 22.32 32.00
N SER A 727 -19.89 22.79 32.86
CA SER A 727 -20.95 21.94 33.41
C SER A 727 -22.00 21.54 32.36
N VAL A 728 -22.87 20.57 32.66
CA VAL A 728 -23.94 20.16 31.72
C VAL A 728 -25.07 21.19 31.66
N GLU A 729 -25.18 22.06 32.65
CA GLU A 729 -26.16 23.15 32.75
C GLU A 729 -25.71 24.41 32.00
N GLU A 730 -24.41 24.61 31.83
CA GLU A 730 -23.82 25.78 31.18
C GLU A 730 -23.74 25.66 29.66
N GLN A 731 -24.02 24.47 29.11
CA GLN A 731 -23.89 24.19 27.69
C GLN A 731 -24.97 23.25 27.17
N LYS A 732 -25.18 23.26 25.85
CA LYS A 732 -26.05 22.31 25.18
C LYS A 732 -25.26 21.04 24.88
N CYS A 733 -25.54 19.97 25.63
CA CYS A 733 -24.85 18.68 25.51
C CYS A 733 -25.83 17.53 25.79
N GLY A 734 -25.45 16.30 25.44
CA GLY A 734 -26.21 15.13 25.90
C GLY A 734 -25.70 13.79 25.42
N VAL A 735 -26.23 12.75 26.06
CA VAL A 735 -25.98 11.35 25.74
C VAL A 735 -26.76 10.96 24.48
N LEU A 736 -26.04 10.52 23.46
CA LEU A 736 -26.57 10.07 22.18
C LEU A 736 -26.96 8.59 22.19
N GLU A 737 -26.16 7.77 22.89
CA GLU A 737 -26.32 6.31 22.94
C GLU A 737 -25.61 5.71 24.15
N VAL A 738 -26.16 4.61 24.70
CA VAL A 738 -25.47 3.75 25.68
C VAL A 738 -25.29 2.36 25.07
N ASN A 739 -24.05 1.87 25.06
CA ASN A 739 -23.68 0.60 24.42
C ASN A 739 -23.29 -0.45 25.46
N SER A 740 -23.91 -1.64 25.41
CA SER A 740 -23.54 -2.78 26.28
C SER A 740 -22.23 -3.48 25.91
N SER A 741 -21.67 -3.14 24.75
CA SER A 741 -20.37 -3.62 24.28
C SER A 741 -19.51 -2.39 23.96
N PRO A 742 -18.79 -1.84 24.94
CA PRO A 742 -18.22 -0.50 24.83
C PRO A 742 -17.10 -0.37 23.79
N SER A 743 -16.47 -1.48 23.37
CA SER A 743 -15.25 -1.50 22.54
C SER A 743 -14.11 -0.68 23.15
N GLN A 744 -13.50 -1.26 24.18
CA GLN A 744 -12.53 -0.60 25.03
C GLN A 744 -11.17 -0.35 24.36
N GLY A 745 -10.90 -0.88 23.16
CA GLY A 745 -9.60 -0.72 22.50
C GLY A 745 -9.17 0.74 22.32
N SER A 746 -10.09 1.67 22.05
CA SER A 746 -9.78 3.10 21.95
C SER A 746 -9.40 3.76 23.28
N HIS A 747 -9.87 3.21 24.39
CA HIS A 747 -9.60 3.64 25.76
C HIS A 747 -8.32 3.00 26.32
N GLU A 748 -8.05 1.73 25.97
CA GLU A 748 -6.83 1.01 26.35
C GLU A 748 -5.60 1.54 25.59
N PHE A 749 -5.80 1.89 24.31
CA PHE A 749 -4.76 2.34 23.40
C PHE A 749 -5.09 3.72 22.80
N PRO A 750 -5.20 4.79 23.60
CA PRO A 750 -5.44 6.13 23.07
C PRO A 750 -4.28 6.58 22.16
N MET A 751 -4.56 7.44 21.19
CA MET A 751 -3.49 8.07 20.39
C MET A 751 -2.84 9.20 21.19
N HIS A 752 -3.64 9.97 21.93
CA HIS A 752 -3.24 11.15 22.70
C HIS A 752 -3.76 11.05 24.14
N GLY A 753 -3.05 11.66 25.09
CA GLY A 753 -3.45 11.66 26.51
C GLY A 753 -3.03 10.40 27.28
N LYS A 754 -3.46 10.30 28.54
CA LYS A 754 -2.93 9.30 29.48
C LYS A 754 -3.45 7.89 29.20
N LYS A 755 -2.56 6.93 28.92
CA LYS A 755 -2.94 5.50 28.81
C LYS A 755 -3.48 4.93 30.12
N THR A 756 -4.55 4.15 30.02
CA THR A 756 -5.19 3.47 31.16
C THR A 756 -5.50 2.03 30.81
N ARG A 757 -5.22 1.07 31.71
CA ARG A 757 -5.57 -0.35 31.53
C ARG A 757 -7.04 -0.60 31.85
N VAL A 758 -7.94 -0.04 31.05
CA VAL A 758 -9.39 -0.15 31.26
C VAL A 758 -9.88 -1.59 31.24
N SER A 759 -9.26 -2.47 30.45
CA SER A 759 -9.65 -3.88 30.36
C SER A 759 -9.45 -4.60 31.69
N ARG A 760 -8.41 -4.22 32.44
CA ARG A 760 -8.14 -4.76 33.79
C ARG A 760 -9.25 -4.39 34.76
N GLU A 761 -9.66 -3.13 34.74
CA GLU A 761 -10.74 -2.62 35.59
C GLU A 761 -12.09 -3.24 35.21
N MET A 762 -12.32 -3.53 33.94
CA MET A 762 -13.49 -4.30 33.50
C MET A 762 -13.48 -5.73 34.06
N VAL A 763 -12.35 -6.45 34.00
CA VAL A 763 -12.23 -7.80 34.57
C VAL A 763 -12.44 -7.78 36.08
N ARG A 764 -11.81 -6.83 36.80
CA ARG A 764 -12.00 -6.65 38.24
C ARG A 764 -13.46 -6.40 38.61
N HIS A 765 -14.12 -5.48 37.91
CA HIS A 765 -15.51 -5.17 38.18
C HIS A 765 -16.43 -6.39 37.99
N VAL A 766 -16.22 -7.17 36.93
CA VAL A 766 -17.01 -8.40 36.72
C VAL A 766 -16.71 -9.41 37.83
N ALA A 767 -15.43 -9.60 38.19
CA ALA A 767 -15.04 -10.50 39.27
C ALA A 767 -15.72 -10.14 40.60
N ASP A 768 -15.71 -8.86 40.97
CA ASP A 768 -16.37 -8.35 42.17
C ASP A 768 -17.89 -8.62 42.13
N SER A 769 -18.52 -8.41 40.97
CA SER A 769 -19.97 -8.61 40.80
C SER A 769 -20.40 -10.07 40.96
N VAL A 770 -19.50 -11.04 40.74
CA VAL A 770 -19.75 -12.47 40.88
C VAL A 770 -19.01 -13.10 42.07
N GLY A 771 -18.34 -12.31 42.91
CA GLY A 771 -17.64 -12.77 44.10
C GLY A 771 -16.37 -13.59 43.83
N VAL A 772 -15.71 -13.38 42.69
CA VAL A 772 -14.43 -14.03 42.35
C VAL A 772 -13.28 -13.27 42.98
N LYS A 773 -12.45 -13.95 43.78
CA LYS A 773 -11.22 -13.37 44.32
C LYS A 773 -10.10 -13.44 43.29
N LEU A 774 -9.62 -12.26 42.88
CA LEU A 774 -8.50 -12.12 41.95
C LEU A 774 -7.16 -12.03 42.69
N GLN A 775 -6.06 -12.30 41.98
CA GLN A 775 -4.73 -11.92 42.44
C GLN A 775 -4.62 -10.38 42.52
N GLU A 776 -4.03 -9.87 43.61
CA GLU A 776 -3.92 -8.41 43.82
C GLU A 776 -3.04 -7.73 42.77
N ALA A 777 -1.84 -8.27 42.57
CA ALA A 777 -0.87 -7.79 41.59
C ALA A 777 -0.94 -8.64 40.32
N PRO A 778 -1.09 -8.04 39.13
CA PRO A 778 -1.06 -8.76 37.87
C PRO A 778 0.33 -9.37 37.64
N LEU A 779 0.36 -10.56 37.03
CA LEU A 779 1.60 -11.22 36.61
C LEU A 779 2.20 -10.52 35.39
N ASP A 780 3.50 -10.24 35.43
CA ASP A 780 4.28 -9.71 34.29
C ASP A 780 4.75 -10.82 33.33
N GLU A 781 4.82 -12.05 33.84
CA GLU A 781 5.12 -13.25 33.08
C GLU A 781 4.09 -14.34 33.39
N LEU A 782 3.76 -15.15 32.39
CA LEU A 782 2.84 -16.27 32.52
C LEU A 782 3.59 -17.57 32.22
N ASP A 783 3.35 -18.55 33.08
CA ASP A 783 3.66 -19.95 32.88
C ASP A 783 2.31 -20.65 32.68
N LEU A 784 2.02 -21.12 31.46
CA LEU A 784 0.74 -21.70 31.09
C LEU A 784 0.90 -23.08 30.47
N ARG A 785 0.05 -24.01 30.92
CA ARG A 785 -0.29 -25.22 30.16
C ARG A 785 -1.50 -24.91 29.28
N VAL A 786 -1.33 -25.14 27.97
CA VAL A 786 -2.32 -24.83 26.93
C VAL A 786 -2.74 -26.12 26.24
N ILE A 787 -4.05 -26.39 26.22
CA ILE A 787 -4.65 -27.55 25.54
C ILE A 787 -5.55 -27.04 24.41
N LEU A 788 -5.28 -27.46 23.18
CA LEU A 788 -6.09 -27.12 22.02
C LEU A 788 -6.83 -28.37 21.54
N THR A 789 -8.14 -28.26 21.34
CA THR A 789 -8.93 -29.32 20.71
C THR A 789 -9.42 -28.87 19.34
N GLY A 790 -9.43 -29.77 18.35
CA GLY A 790 -9.73 -29.38 16.98
C GLY A 790 -9.80 -30.52 15.97
N ASP A 791 -10.23 -30.19 14.75
CA ASP A 791 -10.13 -31.08 13.60
C ASP A 791 -8.84 -30.78 12.83
N PHE A 792 -7.89 -31.72 12.85
CA PHE A 792 -6.62 -31.59 12.13
C PHE A 792 -6.59 -32.52 10.92
N SER A 793 -6.45 -31.96 9.73
CA SER A 793 -6.39 -32.74 8.50
C SER A 793 -5.09 -33.55 8.42
N ALA A 794 -5.13 -34.73 7.79
CA ALA A 794 -3.97 -35.63 7.69
C ALA A 794 -2.74 -34.99 7.00
N ASN A 795 -2.94 -33.96 6.17
CA ASN A 795 -1.87 -33.25 5.47
C ASN A 795 -1.50 -31.91 6.13
N SER A 796 -1.97 -31.64 7.35
CA SER A 796 -1.61 -30.44 8.11
C SER A 796 -0.49 -30.73 9.11
N ASP A 797 0.24 -29.69 9.50
CA ASP A 797 1.26 -29.73 10.55
C ASP A 797 0.84 -28.82 11.73
N PRO A 798 -0.07 -29.31 12.59
CA PRO A 798 -0.60 -28.52 13.71
C PRO A 798 0.47 -28.23 14.78
N VAL A 799 1.42 -29.15 14.98
CA VAL A 799 2.53 -29.01 15.93
C VAL A 799 3.51 -27.93 15.47
N GLY A 800 3.98 -28.01 14.22
CA GLY A 800 4.89 -27.02 13.65
C GLY A 800 4.25 -25.64 13.51
N TRP A 801 2.93 -25.58 13.23
CA TRP A 801 2.18 -24.31 13.23
C TRP A 801 2.21 -23.62 14.59
N LEU A 802 1.89 -24.34 15.68
CA LEU A 802 1.86 -23.76 17.02
C LEU A 802 3.27 -23.43 17.52
N ALA A 803 4.26 -24.28 17.23
CA ALA A 803 5.67 -24.01 17.54
C ALA A 803 6.17 -22.73 16.88
N THR A 804 5.92 -22.56 15.57
CA THR A 804 6.26 -21.33 14.84
C THR A 804 5.59 -20.10 15.47
N ALA A 805 4.33 -20.25 15.90
CA ALA A 805 3.60 -19.18 16.56
C ALA A 805 4.22 -18.79 17.91
N ALA A 806 4.68 -19.76 18.72
CA ALA A 806 5.35 -19.52 19.99
C ALA A 806 6.75 -18.90 19.80
N GLU A 807 7.55 -19.43 18.89
CA GLU A 807 8.89 -18.93 18.56
C GLU A 807 8.86 -17.48 18.05
N SER A 808 7.89 -17.14 17.18
CA SER A 808 7.73 -15.77 16.69
C SER A 808 7.44 -14.75 17.79
N ARG A 809 6.95 -15.22 18.95
CA ARG A 809 6.66 -14.44 20.16
C ARG A 809 7.77 -14.53 21.21
N ARG A 810 8.86 -15.27 20.93
CA ARG A 810 9.99 -15.51 21.83
C ARG A 810 9.57 -16.17 23.15
N LEU A 811 8.63 -17.11 23.08
CA LEU A 811 8.21 -17.90 24.23
C LEU A 811 9.11 -19.13 24.38
N ALA A 812 9.35 -19.53 25.63
CA ALA A 812 10.01 -20.78 25.97
C ALA A 812 8.96 -21.86 26.27
N GLY A 813 9.30 -23.13 26.09
CA GLY A 813 8.38 -24.23 26.41
C GLY A 813 8.38 -25.33 25.37
N TRP A 814 7.25 -26.01 25.21
CA TRP A 814 7.15 -27.13 24.27
C TRP A 814 5.72 -27.33 23.75
N VAL A 815 5.61 -28.07 22.64
CA VAL A 815 4.33 -28.55 22.08
C VAL A 815 4.44 -30.02 21.71
N ARG A 816 3.37 -30.78 21.93
CA ARG A 816 3.18 -32.13 21.40
C ARG A 816 1.76 -32.33 20.91
N GLN A 817 1.58 -33.31 20.04
CA GLN A 817 0.25 -33.76 19.66
C GLN A 817 -0.12 -35.01 20.47
N TRP A 818 -1.30 -34.99 21.07
CA TRP A 818 -1.87 -36.12 21.79
C TRP A 818 -3.10 -36.62 21.03
N GLY A 819 -3.05 -37.82 20.47
CA GLY A 819 -4.13 -38.31 19.61
C GLY A 819 -4.22 -37.57 18.27
N GLY A 820 -5.38 -37.66 17.60
CA GLY A 820 -5.57 -37.06 16.27
C GLY A 820 -6.07 -35.62 16.29
N ASP A 821 -6.54 -35.15 17.44
CA ASP A 821 -7.42 -33.99 17.59
C ASP A 821 -7.07 -33.07 18.78
N VAL A 822 -5.99 -33.37 19.52
CA VAL A 822 -5.53 -32.56 20.66
C VAL A 822 -4.07 -32.16 20.51
N LEU A 823 -3.78 -30.87 20.72
CA LEU A 823 -2.42 -30.38 20.98
C LEU A 823 -2.28 -30.01 22.44
N GLU A 824 -1.16 -30.38 23.03
CA GLU A 824 -0.78 -29.96 24.37
C GLU A 824 0.52 -29.16 24.29
N CYS A 825 0.55 -28.04 24.98
CA CYS A 825 1.64 -27.09 24.95
C CYS A 825 1.89 -26.54 26.35
N GLU A 826 3.14 -26.31 26.72
CA GLU A 826 3.49 -25.47 27.85
C GLU A 826 4.28 -24.27 27.34
N VAL A 827 3.97 -23.08 27.85
CA VAL A 827 4.62 -21.83 27.46
C VAL A 827 4.96 -20.98 28.68
N SER A 828 6.16 -20.41 28.64
CA SER A 828 6.67 -19.45 29.63
C SER A 828 7.16 -18.20 28.93
N GLY A 829 6.80 -17.03 29.46
CA GLY A 829 7.33 -15.74 29.00
C GLY A 829 6.46 -14.54 29.38
N PRO A 830 6.70 -13.36 28.78
CA PRO A 830 5.96 -12.14 29.08
C PRO A 830 4.45 -12.31 28.87
N THR A 831 3.64 -11.78 29.78
CA THR A 831 2.17 -11.90 29.79
C THR A 831 1.54 -11.54 28.45
N ASP A 832 1.94 -10.40 27.87
CA ASP A 832 1.45 -9.94 26.57
C ASP A 832 1.72 -10.97 25.45
N ALA A 833 2.91 -11.57 25.44
CA ALA A 833 3.30 -12.56 24.43
C ALA A 833 2.57 -13.89 24.63
N ALA A 834 2.56 -14.43 25.85
CA ALA A 834 1.93 -15.72 26.18
C ALA A 834 0.41 -15.68 25.94
N ALA A 835 -0.28 -14.66 26.46
CA ALA A 835 -1.72 -14.50 26.25
C ALA A 835 -2.06 -14.34 24.76
N SER A 836 -1.21 -13.65 23.98
CA SER A 836 -1.46 -13.50 22.54
C SER A 836 -1.36 -14.80 21.77
N LEU A 837 -0.54 -15.76 22.22
CA LEU A 837 -0.48 -17.10 21.65
C LEU A 837 -1.80 -17.82 21.91
N VAL A 838 -2.27 -17.83 23.17
CA VAL A 838 -3.54 -18.45 23.59
C VAL A 838 -4.71 -17.93 22.74
N SER A 839 -4.88 -16.61 22.65
CA SER A 839 -5.99 -16.04 21.88
C SER A 839 -5.83 -16.29 20.37
N ALA A 840 -4.62 -16.19 19.83
CA ALA A 840 -4.38 -16.37 18.39
C ALA A 840 -4.54 -17.84 17.95
N ALA A 841 -4.28 -18.79 18.85
CA ALA A 841 -4.45 -20.23 18.61
C ALA A 841 -5.90 -20.63 18.32
N SER A 842 -6.89 -19.85 18.76
CA SER A 842 -8.30 -20.08 18.40
C SER A 842 -8.61 -19.85 16.90
N ARG A 843 -7.68 -19.27 16.14
CA ARG A 843 -7.88 -19.03 14.70
C ARG A 843 -7.66 -20.31 13.92
N SER A 844 -8.71 -20.74 13.24
CA SER A 844 -8.60 -21.82 12.25
C SER A 844 -7.75 -21.38 11.06
N VAL A 845 -6.75 -22.18 10.70
CA VAL A 845 -5.93 -22.01 9.49
C VAL A 845 -6.20 -23.13 8.51
N ARG A 846 -5.65 -23.06 7.28
CA ARG A 846 -5.95 -24.06 6.25
C ARG A 846 -5.52 -25.45 6.72
N GLY A 847 -6.48 -26.35 6.90
CA GLY A 847 -6.25 -27.74 7.34
C GLY A 847 -6.23 -27.95 8.85
N ILE A 848 -6.34 -26.90 9.67
CA ILE A 848 -6.35 -26.95 11.13
C ILE A 848 -7.55 -26.13 11.61
N ARG A 849 -8.60 -26.80 12.07
CA ARG A 849 -9.77 -26.16 12.69
C ARG A 849 -9.68 -26.34 14.19
N VAL A 850 -9.64 -25.24 14.94
CA VAL A 850 -9.61 -25.27 16.41
C VAL A 850 -11.02 -25.03 16.94
N HIS A 851 -11.47 -25.89 17.86
CA HIS A 851 -12.77 -25.82 18.53
C HIS A 851 -12.66 -25.15 19.90
N SER A 852 -11.61 -25.47 20.67
CA SER A 852 -11.32 -24.80 21.94
C SER A 852 -9.82 -24.64 22.18
N VAL A 853 -9.49 -23.63 23.00
CA VAL A 853 -8.15 -23.42 23.59
C VAL A 853 -8.35 -23.22 25.09
N GLU A 854 -7.81 -24.14 25.88
CA GLU A 854 -7.78 -24.07 27.34
C GLU A 854 -6.38 -23.63 27.76
N ALA A 855 -6.28 -22.65 28.65
CA ALA A 855 -5.00 -22.18 29.20
C ALA A 855 -5.11 -22.10 30.71
N SER A 856 -4.31 -22.92 31.40
CA SER A 856 -4.25 -23.02 32.85
C SER A 856 -2.86 -22.68 33.37
N HIS A 857 -2.79 -21.95 34.48
CA HIS A 857 -1.53 -21.68 35.17
C HIS A 857 -0.90 -22.99 35.66
N HIS A 858 0.43 -23.08 35.58
CA HIS A 858 1.19 -24.22 36.12
C HIS A 858 2.51 -23.75 36.73
N ASP A 859 3.09 -24.57 37.61
CA ASP A 859 4.26 -24.19 38.42
C ASP A 859 5.62 -24.39 37.71
N VAL A 860 5.63 -24.75 36.42
CA VAL A 860 6.86 -25.11 35.70
C VAL A 860 7.27 -24.00 34.74
N ARG A 861 8.38 -23.32 35.06
CA ARG A 861 8.94 -22.28 34.21
C ARG A 861 9.99 -22.81 33.24
N HIS A 862 9.78 -22.54 31.96
CA HIS A 862 10.71 -22.87 30.88
C HIS A 862 11.61 -21.66 30.54
N THR A 863 12.89 -21.91 30.29
CA THR A 863 13.90 -20.86 30.01
C THR A 863 14.71 -21.11 28.73
N GLY A 864 14.45 -22.22 28.04
CA GLY A 864 15.13 -22.63 26.81
C GLY A 864 14.40 -22.21 25.53
N ALA A 865 14.88 -22.72 24.39
CA ALA A 865 14.17 -22.61 23.12
C ALA A 865 12.83 -23.37 23.18
N PHE A 866 11.89 -23.00 22.33
CA PHE A 866 10.64 -23.72 22.21
C PHE A 866 10.87 -25.07 21.52
N GLU A 867 10.38 -26.17 22.11
CA GLU A 867 10.66 -27.53 21.66
C GLU A 867 9.43 -28.23 21.06
N VAL A 868 9.64 -29.02 20.01
CA VAL A 868 8.64 -29.96 19.51
C VAL A 868 8.89 -31.33 20.12
N ARG A 869 7.93 -31.84 20.88
CA ARG A 869 7.95 -33.17 21.50
C ARG A 869 7.10 -34.16 20.70
N GLN A 870 7.56 -35.42 20.67
CA GLN A 870 6.86 -36.53 20.04
C GLN A 870 5.81 -37.15 20.96
#